data_AF-A0A961XI65-F1
#
_entry.id   AF-A0A961XI65-F1
#
_cell.length_a   1.000
_cell.length_b   1.000
_cell.length_c   1.000
_cell.angle_alpha   90.00
_cell.angle_beta   90.00
_cell.angle_gamma   90.00
#
_symmetry.space_group_name_H-M   'P 1'
#
loop_
_entity.id
_entity.type
_entity.pdbx_description
1 polymer ?
#
loop_
_entity_poly.entity_id
_entity_poly.type
_entity_poly.pdbx_seq_one_letter_code
_entity_poly.pdbx_strand_id
1 'polypeptide(L)'
;MFLGLDGIEISLLITFLCLLGGILTGYPVAFALAGSGLISFAIIAALAENGLLLKEVVDVNAAPYLDLIAQGITKDHISKFNHPELPTVLLPLFERGLDDAINRTISFIVNRMNERVFAGPSIETLLAVAMFVLMGIALERSRIANDLLTTMARVFGPLPGGLAVSVVVVGAFLAASTGIVGATVVTMGLLSLPTMLRHKYSPELATGVITASGTLGQIIPPSIVIVLLGTLAGDIYATAQEGRAKLAGCTDALTYLGSPAVLSVGTLFKAAIIPGIFLAFLYGLYAFGYALWKPHMAPAVHFDEQEGHSRGRRHSLTWFVAIPLIGIALAIGAFSLNLAGSQTIVTGANAFVNDGPELRTAVSEQCKASMIELHGQEKWDRSVARKQELADKAASGDAAVVLTEEEEYAKALGNAAPLSGLVLVIGLMLGLILTTAYGVRPDYDRRPLIIGGAGVAALLIADWVVVHPQMTPGVTTMVYLLPILAILYGLRAAFPRLSEVDILRVVFPPLVLVVAVLGSILGGITNPTPAAALGAAGAIMLAAQRKLTDEGKGQRSIILQSTFAIVVMLLIGVNFDLRTSVEDTGFENWAAMLVTFGAYYFAMFGLLYACWVLWSHRILAPIVRESAKVTSMVFAILIGSQMLNLVLISFGGEDYIQTFLRSFEEEWVVFLIVMVIMFVLGFVLDFLEIIYIVVPIVGPVIYGGTLDPAWVTIMITVNLQTSFLTPPFGFALFYLRGVAPPEVTTGHIYRGVVPFIIIQVIGLSLLWMFPSIVTILPALLPQN
;
A
#
# COMPACT_ATOMS: atom_id res chain seq x y z
N MET A 1 -3.95 13.77 -44.74
CA MET A 1 -2.74 12.98 -44.42
C MET A 1 -1.51 13.81 -44.67
N PHE A 2 -0.64 13.95 -43.67
CA PHE A 2 0.67 14.59 -43.80
C PHE A 2 1.71 13.50 -43.56
N LEU A 3 2.67 13.30 -44.49
CA LEU A 3 3.69 12.25 -44.41
C LEU A 3 3.16 10.80 -44.30
N GLY A 4 1.94 10.52 -44.77
CA GLY A 4 1.32 9.17 -44.70
C GLY A 4 0.75 8.82 -43.33
N LEU A 5 0.78 9.74 -42.36
CA LEU A 5 0.16 9.60 -41.05
C LEU A 5 -1.22 10.25 -41.01
N ASP A 6 -2.07 9.67 -40.19
CA ASP A 6 -3.40 10.16 -39.88
C ASP A 6 -3.35 11.45 -39.04
N GLY A 7 -4.37 12.31 -39.11
CA GLY A 7 -4.42 13.56 -38.37
C GLY A 7 -4.32 13.37 -36.85
N ILE A 8 -4.83 12.25 -36.33
CA ILE A 8 -4.71 11.86 -34.91
C ILE A 8 -3.28 11.46 -34.57
N GLU A 9 -2.60 10.69 -35.42
CA GLU A 9 -1.22 10.23 -35.21
C GLU A 9 -0.24 11.41 -35.21
N ILE A 10 -0.42 12.36 -36.13
CA ILE A 10 0.36 13.61 -36.16
C ILE A 10 0.12 14.42 -34.89
N SER A 11 -1.13 14.50 -34.42
CA SER A 11 -1.49 15.21 -33.18
C SER A 11 -0.84 14.56 -31.96
N LEU A 12 -0.86 13.22 -31.85
CA LEU A 12 -0.15 12.46 -30.81
C LEU A 12 1.36 12.73 -30.85
N LEU A 13 1.97 12.74 -32.04
CA LEU A 13 3.39 13.03 -32.20
C LEU A 13 3.74 14.45 -31.75
N ILE A 14 2.94 15.46 -32.15
CA ILE A 14 3.12 16.85 -31.73
C ILE A 14 3.02 16.95 -30.20
N THR A 15 1.98 16.37 -29.60
CA THR A 15 1.82 16.37 -28.14
C THR A 15 2.99 15.70 -27.44
N PHE A 16 3.45 14.55 -27.93
CA PHE A 16 4.60 13.84 -27.38
C PHE A 16 5.91 14.65 -27.50
N LEU A 17 6.15 15.29 -28.65
CA LEU A 17 7.34 16.13 -28.86
C LEU A 17 7.31 17.39 -27.99
N CYS A 18 6.14 18.03 -27.83
CA CYS A 18 5.98 19.16 -26.92
C CYS A 18 6.22 18.75 -25.46
N LEU A 19 5.72 17.58 -25.06
CA LEU A 19 5.93 17.01 -23.73
C LEU A 19 7.41 16.73 -23.48
N LEU A 20 8.06 15.98 -24.39
CA LEU A 20 9.48 15.64 -24.31
C LEU A 20 10.34 16.91 -24.29
N GLY A 21 10.08 17.85 -25.20
CA GLY A 21 10.77 19.13 -25.25
C GLY A 21 10.63 19.92 -23.95
N GLY A 22 9.40 20.00 -23.40
CA GLY A 22 9.13 20.66 -22.13
C GLY A 22 9.92 20.05 -20.97
N ILE A 23 9.96 18.72 -20.87
CA ILE A 23 10.68 18.01 -19.80
C ILE A 23 12.19 18.15 -19.96
N LEU A 24 12.72 18.03 -21.18
CA LEU A 24 14.16 18.15 -21.45
C LEU A 24 14.71 19.56 -21.18
N THR A 25 13.87 20.59 -21.15
CA THR A 25 14.31 21.94 -20.76
C THR A 25 14.70 22.07 -19.28
N GLY A 26 14.40 21.06 -18.45
CA GLY A 26 14.64 21.10 -17.00
C GLY A 26 13.63 21.95 -16.23
N TYR A 27 12.55 22.40 -16.89
CA TYR A 27 11.45 23.10 -16.23
C TYR A 27 10.71 22.13 -15.29
N PRO A 28 10.15 22.59 -14.15
CA PRO A 28 9.43 21.69 -13.26
C PRO A 28 8.27 21.00 -13.99
N VAL A 29 8.21 19.68 -13.89
CA VAL A 29 7.42 18.86 -14.82
C VAL A 29 5.95 19.19 -14.81
N ALA A 30 5.38 19.52 -13.65
CA ALA A 30 3.99 20.00 -13.54
C ALA A 30 3.64 21.11 -14.55
N PHE A 31 4.55 22.08 -14.72
CA PHE A 31 4.36 23.17 -15.67
C PHE A 31 4.70 22.74 -17.10
N ALA A 32 5.64 21.82 -17.28
CA ALA A 32 5.92 21.22 -18.58
C ALA A 32 4.70 20.44 -19.12
N LEU A 33 3.96 19.72 -18.26
CA LEU A 33 2.72 19.03 -18.63
C LEU A 33 1.64 20.02 -19.07
N ALA A 34 1.34 21.01 -18.24
CA ALA A 34 0.34 22.03 -18.56
C ALA A 34 0.71 22.82 -19.83
N GLY A 35 1.98 23.24 -19.93
CA GLY A 35 2.51 23.99 -21.05
C GLY A 35 2.54 23.18 -22.35
N SER A 36 2.95 21.91 -22.30
CA SER A 36 2.92 21.03 -23.47
C SER A 36 1.50 20.76 -23.96
N GLY A 37 0.53 20.58 -23.05
CA GLY A 37 -0.88 20.49 -23.42
C GLY A 37 -1.35 21.73 -24.16
N LEU A 38 -1.09 22.93 -23.61
CA LEU A 38 -1.54 24.19 -24.20
C LEU A 38 -0.84 24.49 -25.54
N ILE A 39 0.48 24.30 -25.62
CA ILE A 39 1.26 24.54 -26.84
C ILE A 39 0.88 23.52 -27.92
N SER A 40 0.78 22.24 -27.59
CA SER A 40 0.38 21.21 -28.57
C SER A 40 -1.02 21.46 -29.08
N PHE A 41 -1.98 21.80 -28.21
CA PHE A 41 -3.33 22.16 -28.63
C PHE A 41 -3.33 23.37 -29.59
N ALA A 42 -2.56 24.42 -29.29
CA ALA A 42 -2.46 25.59 -30.18
C ALA A 42 -1.88 25.24 -31.56
N ILE A 43 -0.85 24.39 -31.60
CA ILE A 43 -0.25 23.91 -32.87
C ILE A 43 -1.27 23.05 -33.64
N ILE A 44 -1.92 22.10 -32.97
CA ILE A 44 -2.91 21.21 -33.57
C ILE A 44 -4.10 22.02 -34.10
N ALA A 45 -4.60 22.98 -33.33
CA ALA A 45 -5.66 23.90 -33.72
C ALA A 45 -5.30 24.67 -35.00
N ALA A 46 -4.12 25.28 -35.03
CA ALA A 46 -3.65 26.02 -36.20
C ALA A 46 -3.52 25.13 -37.44
N LEU A 47 -3.00 23.91 -37.29
CA LEU A 47 -2.87 22.96 -38.40
C LEU A 47 -4.23 22.44 -38.89
N ALA A 48 -5.17 22.21 -37.97
CA ALA A 48 -6.53 21.77 -38.28
C ALA A 48 -7.32 22.85 -39.02
N GLU A 49 -7.21 24.11 -38.63
CA GLU A 49 -7.85 25.24 -39.30
C GLU A 49 -7.35 25.42 -40.75
N ASN A 50 -6.07 25.12 -40.99
CA ASN A 50 -5.49 25.10 -42.35
C ASN A 50 -5.85 23.84 -43.16
N GLY A 51 -6.73 22.97 -42.65
CA GLY A 51 -7.18 21.75 -43.33
C GLY A 51 -6.09 20.67 -43.46
N LEU A 52 -4.98 20.78 -42.73
CA LEU A 52 -3.84 19.85 -42.82
C LEU A 52 -4.05 18.58 -42.01
N LEU A 53 -4.95 18.61 -41.02
CA LEU A 53 -5.27 17.47 -40.15
C LEU A 53 -6.64 16.89 -40.50
N LEU A 54 -6.61 15.81 -41.28
CA LEU A 54 -7.77 14.97 -41.60
C LEU A 54 -7.62 13.65 -40.84
N LYS A 55 -8.70 13.20 -40.19
CA LYS A 55 -8.79 11.91 -39.52
C LYS A 55 -9.45 10.85 -40.42
N GLU A 56 -8.94 9.63 -40.40
CA GLU A 56 -9.58 8.48 -41.02
C GLU A 56 -10.54 7.82 -40.05
N VAL A 57 -11.82 7.71 -40.44
CA VAL A 57 -12.85 7.05 -39.64
C VAL A 57 -13.52 5.98 -40.49
N VAL A 58 -13.83 4.83 -39.90
CA VAL A 58 -14.59 3.75 -40.57
C VAL A 58 -15.95 4.28 -41.00
N ASP A 59 -16.35 4.01 -42.24
CA ASP A 59 -17.67 4.40 -42.74
C ASP A 59 -18.76 3.54 -42.12
N VAL A 60 -19.43 4.09 -41.10
CA VAL A 60 -20.52 3.43 -40.37
C VAL A 60 -21.77 3.19 -41.22
N ASN A 61 -21.89 3.80 -42.40
CA ASN A 61 -23.01 3.62 -43.30
C ASN A 61 -22.71 2.62 -44.42
N ALA A 62 -21.47 2.15 -44.53
CA ALA A 62 -21.09 1.21 -45.57
C ALA A 62 -21.71 -0.18 -45.30
N ALA A 63 -22.16 -0.85 -46.37
CA ALA A 63 -22.75 -2.18 -46.26
C ALA A 63 -21.86 -3.19 -45.50
N PRO A 64 -20.53 -3.26 -45.71
CA PRO A 64 -19.66 -4.14 -44.94
C PRO A 64 -19.67 -3.89 -43.43
N TYR A 65 -19.82 -2.65 -42.99
CA TYR A 65 -19.92 -2.30 -41.56
C TYR A 65 -21.26 -2.75 -40.97
N LEU A 66 -22.35 -2.51 -41.71
CA LEU A 66 -23.69 -2.93 -41.30
C LEU A 66 -23.83 -4.46 -41.25
N ASP A 67 -23.14 -5.17 -42.13
CA ASP A 67 -23.09 -6.63 -42.14
C ASP A 67 -22.40 -7.18 -40.87
N LEU A 68 -21.31 -6.55 -40.41
CA LEU A 68 -20.63 -6.92 -39.15
C LEU A 68 -21.53 -6.69 -37.93
N ILE A 69 -22.28 -5.59 -37.90
CA ILE A 69 -23.28 -5.35 -36.85
C ILE A 69 -24.40 -6.39 -36.91
N ALA A 70 -24.86 -6.75 -38.10
CA ALA A 70 -25.90 -7.77 -38.29
C ALA A 70 -25.44 -9.17 -37.85
N GLN A 71 -24.13 -9.44 -37.89
CA GLN A 71 -23.52 -10.66 -37.34
C GLN A 71 -23.41 -10.64 -35.80
N GLY A 72 -23.83 -9.55 -35.16
CA GLY A 72 -23.82 -9.40 -33.70
C GLY A 72 -22.51 -8.85 -33.13
N ILE A 73 -21.58 -8.39 -33.99
CA ILE A 73 -20.33 -7.75 -33.53
C ILE A 73 -20.66 -6.36 -33.00
N THR A 74 -20.24 -6.08 -31.77
CA THR A 74 -20.48 -4.80 -31.11
C THR A 74 -19.61 -3.70 -31.71
N LYS A 75 -20.12 -2.47 -31.73
CA LYS A 75 -19.45 -1.31 -32.35
C LYS A 75 -18.02 -1.09 -31.83
N ASP A 76 -17.78 -1.36 -30.55
CA ASP A 76 -16.48 -1.19 -29.89
C ASP A 76 -15.40 -2.15 -30.41
N HIS A 77 -15.78 -3.25 -31.05
CA HIS A 77 -14.85 -4.22 -31.66
C HIS A 77 -14.64 -3.96 -33.15
N ILE A 78 -15.44 -3.07 -33.76
CA ILE A 78 -15.30 -2.72 -35.18
C ILE A 78 -14.41 -1.50 -35.30
N SER A 79 -13.18 -1.71 -35.77
CA SER A 79 -12.19 -0.65 -35.94
C SER A 79 -11.37 -0.82 -37.20
N LYS A 80 -10.65 0.23 -37.60
CA LYS A 80 -9.69 0.17 -38.70
C LYS A 80 -8.53 -0.82 -38.47
N PHE A 81 -8.29 -1.21 -37.21
CA PHE A 81 -7.23 -2.15 -36.85
C PHE A 81 -7.69 -3.61 -36.95
N ASN A 82 -8.94 -3.89 -36.54
CA ASN A 82 -9.52 -5.24 -36.60
C ASN A 82 -10.01 -5.59 -38.00
N HIS A 83 -10.52 -4.59 -38.71
CA HIS A 83 -11.13 -4.74 -40.03
C HIS A 83 -10.54 -3.70 -40.99
N PRO A 84 -9.27 -3.86 -41.40
CA PRO A 84 -8.59 -2.94 -42.31
C PRO A 84 -9.24 -2.89 -43.71
N GLU A 85 -10.05 -3.89 -44.06
CA GLU A 85 -10.83 -3.98 -45.30
C GLU A 85 -12.05 -3.04 -45.34
N LEU A 86 -12.46 -2.47 -44.21
CA LEU A 86 -13.61 -1.57 -44.18
C LEU A 86 -13.30 -0.24 -44.88
N PRO A 87 -14.25 0.27 -45.69
CA PRO A 87 -14.07 1.58 -46.30
C PRO A 87 -13.98 2.67 -45.22
N THR A 88 -12.98 3.54 -45.36
CA THR A 88 -12.77 4.68 -44.47
C THR A 88 -13.14 5.99 -45.16
N VAL A 89 -13.60 6.96 -44.37
CA VAL A 89 -13.92 8.32 -44.80
C VAL A 89 -12.97 9.29 -44.11
N LEU A 90 -12.49 10.27 -44.86
CA LEU A 90 -11.66 11.35 -44.35
C LEU A 90 -12.54 12.48 -43.81
N LEU A 91 -12.44 12.75 -42.52
CA LEU A 91 -13.13 13.84 -41.85
C LEU A 91 -12.12 14.87 -41.33
N PRO A 92 -12.48 16.15 -41.21
CA PRO A 92 -11.68 17.11 -40.44
C PRO A 92 -11.47 16.61 -39.02
N LEU A 93 -10.29 16.86 -38.44
CA LEU A 93 -9.99 16.47 -37.06
C LEU A 93 -11.04 16.98 -36.06
N PHE A 94 -11.46 18.24 -36.22
CA PHE A 94 -12.54 18.87 -35.46
C PHE A 94 -13.81 19.04 -36.32
N GLU A 95 -14.74 18.10 -36.22
CA GLU A 95 -15.96 18.05 -37.06
C GLU A 95 -16.87 19.28 -36.94
N ARG A 96 -16.90 19.92 -35.76
CA ARG A 96 -17.76 21.08 -35.45
C ARG A 96 -17.03 22.43 -35.54
N GLY A 97 -15.82 22.43 -36.09
CA GLY A 97 -14.97 23.62 -36.19
C GLY A 97 -14.17 23.91 -34.91
N LEU A 98 -13.26 24.89 -35.01
CA LEU A 98 -12.30 25.20 -33.95
C LEU A 98 -12.96 25.82 -32.72
N ASP A 99 -13.97 26.68 -32.89
CA ASP A 99 -14.66 27.35 -31.78
C ASP A 99 -15.33 26.35 -30.84
N ASP A 100 -16.00 25.33 -31.39
CA ASP A 100 -16.61 24.25 -30.60
C ASP A 100 -15.54 23.41 -29.90
N ALA A 101 -14.42 23.12 -30.58
CA ALA A 101 -13.30 22.39 -30.00
C ALA A 101 -12.66 23.15 -28.82
N ILE A 102 -12.45 24.46 -28.95
CA ILE A 102 -11.93 25.32 -27.87
C ILE A 102 -12.92 25.37 -26.71
N ASN A 103 -14.20 25.67 -26.97
CA ASN A 103 -15.22 25.77 -25.93
C ASN A 103 -15.40 24.45 -25.17
N ARG A 104 -15.46 23.32 -25.90
CA ARG A 104 -15.55 21.98 -25.32
C ARG A 104 -14.31 21.65 -24.49
N THR A 105 -13.12 21.95 -24.99
CA THR A 105 -11.86 21.71 -24.26
C THR A 105 -11.78 22.55 -22.99
N ILE A 106 -12.08 23.84 -23.05
CA ILE A 106 -12.07 24.73 -21.87
C ILE A 106 -13.13 24.28 -20.86
N SER A 107 -14.35 23.99 -21.32
CA SER A 107 -15.42 23.50 -20.44
C SER A 107 -15.04 22.20 -19.75
N PHE A 108 -14.46 21.25 -20.48
CA PHE A 108 -13.94 20.02 -19.88
C PHE A 108 -12.81 20.27 -18.89
N ILE A 109 -11.87 21.18 -19.19
CA ILE A 109 -10.80 21.55 -18.25
C ILE A 109 -11.39 22.06 -16.95
N VAL A 110 -12.32 23.00 -17.01
CA VAL A 110 -12.95 23.57 -15.82
C VAL A 110 -13.71 22.51 -15.02
N ASN A 111 -14.55 21.71 -15.68
CA ASN A 111 -15.34 20.68 -15.01
C ASN A 111 -14.46 19.57 -14.40
N ARG A 112 -13.48 19.08 -15.16
CA ARG A 112 -12.58 18.02 -14.71
C ARG A 112 -11.67 18.48 -13.59
N MET A 113 -11.20 19.73 -13.62
CA MET A 113 -10.45 20.33 -12.51
C MET A 113 -11.31 20.39 -11.26
N ASN A 114 -12.58 20.81 -11.38
CA ASN A 114 -13.49 20.82 -10.24
C ASN A 114 -13.69 19.40 -9.66
N GLU A 115 -14.00 18.42 -10.52
CA GLU A 115 -14.27 17.03 -10.12
C GLU A 115 -13.06 16.28 -9.57
N ARG A 116 -11.84 16.53 -10.09
CA ARG A 116 -10.65 15.72 -9.73
C ARG A 116 -9.64 16.44 -8.86
N VAL A 117 -9.70 17.77 -8.75
CA VAL A 117 -8.72 18.57 -7.98
C VAL A 117 -9.37 19.28 -6.80
N PHE A 118 -10.54 19.91 -6.97
CA PHE A 118 -11.10 20.81 -5.96
C PHE A 118 -12.26 20.26 -5.13
N ALA A 119 -13.06 19.34 -5.66
CA ALA A 119 -14.26 18.83 -4.99
C ALA A 119 -14.42 17.30 -5.10
N GLY A 120 -13.36 16.60 -5.50
CA GLY A 120 -13.39 15.17 -5.80
C GLY A 120 -13.08 14.24 -4.63
N PRO A 121 -13.49 12.94 -4.72
CA PRO A 121 -13.01 11.87 -3.83
C PRO A 121 -11.47 11.75 -3.81
N SER A 122 -10.81 12.18 -4.89
CA SER A 122 -9.36 12.28 -4.99
C SER A 122 -8.73 13.13 -3.89
N ILE A 123 -9.42 14.13 -3.32
CA ILE A 123 -8.89 14.97 -2.23
C ILE A 123 -8.58 14.15 -0.99
N GLU A 124 -9.43 13.20 -0.61
CA GLU A 124 -9.20 12.38 0.58
C GLU A 124 -7.93 11.55 0.42
N THR A 125 -7.68 11.03 -0.79
CA THR A 125 -6.52 10.20 -1.11
C THR A 125 -5.24 11.03 -1.20
N LEU A 126 -5.32 12.24 -1.74
CA LEU A 126 -4.22 13.19 -1.76
C LEU A 126 -3.85 13.69 -0.36
N LEU A 127 -4.83 13.81 0.55
CA LEU A 127 -4.58 14.10 1.95
C LEU A 127 -3.81 12.96 2.63
N ALA A 128 -4.12 11.70 2.30
CA ALA A 128 -3.34 10.55 2.77
C ALA A 128 -1.88 10.63 2.30
N VAL A 129 -1.65 10.98 1.02
CA VAL A 129 -0.29 11.21 0.49
C VAL A 129 0.44 12.29 1.28
N ALA A 130 -0.20 13.43 1.54
CA ALA A 130 0.40 14.53 2.33
C ALA A 130 0.78 14.08 3.75
N MET A 131 -0.07 13.29 4.41
CA MET A 131 0.19 12.77 5.75
C MET A 131 1.31 11.71 5.77
N PHE A 132 1.36 10.82 4.77
CA PHE A 132 2.47 9.86 4.63
C PHE A 132 3.80 10.55 4.34
N VAL A 133 3.80 11.56 3.47
CA VAL A 133 4.97 12.42 3.22
C VAL A 133 5.44 13.09 4.51
N LEU A 134 4.51 13.63 5.30
CA LEU A 134 4.81 14.26 6.59
C LEU A 134 5.43 13.26 7.58
N MET A 135 4.84 12.06 7.69
CA MET A 135 5.36 10.96 8.51
C MET A 135 6.81 10.61 8.10
N GLY A 136 7.04 10.41 6.81
CA GLY A 136 8.34 10.10 6.25
C GLY A 136 9.41 11.13 6.57
N ILE A 137 9.12 12.40 6.26
CA ILE A 137 10.06 13.50 6.47
C ILE A 137 10.30 13.72 7.96
N ALA A 138 9.31 13.53 8.84
CA ALA A 138 9.50 13.62 10.28
C ALA A 138 10.46 12.54 10.82
N LEU A 139 10.32 11.29 10.36
CA LEU A 139 11.21 10.19 10.74
C LEU A 139 12.64 10.39 10.17
N GLU A 140 12.75 10.92 8.95
CA GLU A 140 14.04 11.21 8.33
C GLU A 140 14.77 12.36 9.04
N ARG A 141 14.09 13.49 9.26
CA ARG A 141 14.67 14.70 9.90
C ARG A 141 15.00 14.48 11.38
N SER A 142 14.39 13.49 12.03
CA SER A 142 14.72 13.09 13.40
C SER A 142 15.94 12.18 13.51
N ARG A 143 16.72 12.00 12.43
CA ARG A 143 17.95 11.18 12.37
C ARG A 143 17.72 9.69 12.64
N ILE A 144 16.47 9.21 12.62
CA ILE A 144 16.15 7.79 12.88
C ILE A 144 16.81 6.91 11.83
N ALA A 145 16.80 7.35 10.58
CA ALA A 145 17.51 6.73 9.46
C ALA A 145 19.01 6.48 9.74
N ASN A 146 19.71 7.45 10.32
CA ASN A 146 21.14 7.35 10.61
C ASN A 146 21.43 6.32 11.71
N ASP A 147 20.63 6.33 12.77
CA ASP A 147 20.78 5.36 13.86
C ASP A 147 20.41 3.95 13.38
N LEU A 148 19.39 3.81 12.55
CA LEU A 148 19.01 2.54 11.92
C LEU A 148 20.17 2.00 11.08
N LEU A 149 20.76 2.83 10.22
CA LEU A 149 21.93 2.46 9.41
C LEU A 149 23.11 2.01 10.26
N THR A 150 23.52 2.82 11.24
CA THR A 150 24.66 2.50 12.10
C THR A 150 24.42 1.27 12.98
N THR A 151 23.19 1.06 13.44
CA THR A 151 22.82 -0.11 14.25
C THR A 151 22.74 -1.38 13.40
N MET A 152 22.11 -1.33 12.22
CA MET A 152 22.11 -2.45 11.28
C MET A 152 23.50 -2.77 10.76
N ALA A 153 24.35 -1.76 10.55
CA ALA A 153 25.74 -1.94 10.17
C ALA A 153 26.52 -2.66 11.28
N ARG A 154 26.26 -2.40 12.56
CA ARG A 154 26.88 -3.15 13.66
C ARG A 154 26.40 -4.61 13.73
N VAL A 155 25.12 -4.85 13.43
CA VAL A 155 24.51 -6.19 13.46
C VAL A 155 25.02 -7.08 12.32
N PHE A 156 25.00 -6.58 11.09
CA PHE A 156 25.38 -7.36 9.91
C PHE A 156 26.82 -7.15 9.48
N GLY A 157 27.49 -6.08 9.90
CA GLY A 157 28.86 -5.70 9.51
C GLY A 157 29.92 -6.80 9.62
N PRO A 158 29.92 -7.65 10.67
CA PRO A 158 30.87 -8.75 10.78
C PRO A 158 30.75 -9.80 9.68
N LEU A 159 29.62 -9.84 8.96
CA LEU A 159 29.42 -10.74 7.83
C LEU A 159 30.01 -10.14 6.54
N PRO A 160 30.53 -10.95 5.61
CA PRO A 160 30.96 -10.48 4.30
C PRO A 160 29.78 -9.82 3.57
N GLY A 161 29.98 -8.60 3.05
CA GLY A 161 28.91 -7.80 2.45
C GLY A 161 27.88 -7.25 3.44
N GLY A 162 28.13 -7.40 4.75
CA GLY A 162 27.21 -7.04 5.82
C GLY A 162 26.66 -5.62 5.73
N LEU A 163 27.51 -4.65 5.43
CA LEU A 163 27.12 -3.24 5.30
C LEU A 163 26.15 -3.02 4.12
N ALA A 164 26.32 -3.75 3.01
CA ALA A 164 25.40 -3.68 1.87
C ALA A 164 24.04 -4.28 2.23
N VAL A 165 24.01 -5.41 2.94
CA VAL A 165 22.77 -6.00 3.45
C VAL A 165 22.08 -5.04 4.43
N SER A 166 22.83 -4.38 5.32
CA SER A 166 22.29 -3.34 6.21
C SER A 166 21.63 -2.20 5.43
N VAL A 167 22.22 -1.76 4.31
CA VAL A 167 21.62 -0.72 3.46
C VAL A 167 20.29 -1.20 2.87
N VAL A 168 20.22 -2.44 2.35
CA VAL A 168 18.97 -3.00 1.83
C VAL A 168 17.88 -3.08 2.91
N VAL A 169 18.23 -3.58 4.09
CA VAL A 169 17.28 -3.73 5.21
C VAL A 169 16.78 -2.37 5.70
N VAL A 170 17.70 -1.43 5.94
CA VAL A 170 17.31 -0.08 6.37
C VAL A 170 16.54 0.64 5.28
N GLY A 171 16.88 0.42 4.02
CA GLY A 171 16.16 1.03 2.90
C GLY A 171 14.78 0.45 2.72
N ALA A 172 14.57 -0.84 3.01
CA ALA A 172 13.23 -1.42 3.08
C ALA A 172 12.38 -0.83 4.22
N PHE A 173 12.97 -0.60 5.40
CA PHE A 173 12.27 0.05 6.53
C PHE A 173 11.97 1.53 6.27
N LEU A 174 12.93 2.26 5.72
CA LEU A 174 12.75 3.66 5.37
C LEU A 174 11.79 3.81 4.20
N ALA A 175 11.84 2.92 3.21
CA ALA A 175 10.88 2.83 2.10
C ALA A 175 9.44 2.79 2.62
N ALA A 176 9.14 1.87 3.56
CA ALA A 176 7.85 1.78 4.21
C ALA A 176 7.46 3.07 4.95
N SER A 177 8.43 3.82 5.46
CA SER A 177 8.16 5.01 6.27
C SER A 177 8.02 6.29 5.44
N THR A 178 8.78 6.43 4.35
CA THR A 178 8.88 7.68 3.58
C THR A 178 8.07 7.65 2.29
N GLY A 179 8.02 6.52 1.57
CA GLY A 179 7.39 6.44 0.25
C GLY A 179 7.96 7.37 -0.82
N ILE A 180 9.03 8.12 -0.53
CA ILE A 180 9.67 9.10 -1.43
C ILE A 180 11.03 8.54 -1.85
N VAL A 181 11.07 7.99 -3.06
CA VAL A 181 12.25 7.31 -3.60
C VAL A 181 13.45 8.27 -3.70
N GLY A 182 13.26 9.45 -4.27
CA GLY A 182 14.37 10.39 -4.50
C GLY A 182 15.04 10.87 -3.23
N ALA A 183 14.24 11.27 -2.24
CA ALA A 183 14.74 11.65 -0.92
C ALA A 183 15.49 10.50 -0.23
N THR A 184 14.96 9.29 -0.31
CA THR A 184 15.59 8.10 0.30
C THR A 184 16.93 7.79 -0.36
N VAL A 185 17.01 7.80 -1.70
CA VAL A 185 18.28 7.58 -2.43
C VAL A 185 19.30 8.67 -2.10
N VAL A 186 18.89 9.93 -2.03
CA VAL A 186 19.75 11.06 -1.67
C VAL A 186 20.27 10.93 -0.24
N THR A 187 19.38 10.64 0.70
CA THR A 187 19.72 10.53 2.13
C THR A 187 20.59 9.31 2.41
N MET A 188 20.29 8.16 1.80
CA MET A 188 21.18 7.01 1.84
C MET A 188 22.51 7.32 1.14
N GLY A 189 22.50 7.98 -0.02
CA GLY A 189 23.70 8.41 -0.71
C GLY A 189 24.61 9.29 0.15
N LEU A 190 24.05 10.23 0.92
CA LEU A 190 24.82 11.10 1.82
C LEU A 190 25.34 10.36 3.07
N LEU A 191 24.62 9.35 3.56
CA LEU A 191 24.94 8.66 4.82
C LEU A 191 25.75 7.38 4.62
N SER A 192 25.31 6.49 3.73
CA SER A 192 25.88 5.16 3.56
C SER A 192 27.00 5.11 2.52
N LEU A 193 26.94 5.87 1.42
CA LEU A 193 27.99 5.82 0.38
C LEU A 193 29.37 6.19 0.91
N PRO A 194 29.57 7.31 1.65
CA PRO A 194 30.89 7.64 2.19
C PRO A 194 31.39 6.58 3.17
N THR A 195 30.48 6.00 3.96
CA THR A 195 30.80 4.95 4.93
C THR A 195 31.26 3.67 4.23
N MET A 196 30.56 3.24 3.17
CA MET A 196 30.94 2.07 2.37
C MET A 196 32.32 2.26 1.71
N LEU A 197 32.57 3.43 1.11
CA LEU A 197 33.85 3.73 0.46
C LEU A 197 35.02 3.77 1.46
N ARG A 198 34.82 4.31 2.68
CA ARG A 198 35.84 4.28 3.75
C ARG A 198 36.22 2.85 4.16
N HIS A 199 35.26 1.94 4.13
CA HIS A 199 35.48 0.51 4.38
C HIS A 199 35.88 -0.29 3.13
N LYS A 200 36.35 0.38 2.07
CA LYS A 200 36.86 -0.24 0.83
C LYS A 200 35.85 -1.09 0.06
N TYR A 201 34.55 -0.76 0.16
CA TYR A 201 33.56 -1.35 -0.75
C TYR A 201 33.77 -0.80 -2.16
N SER A 202 33.51 -1.64 -3.17
CA SER A 202 33.55 -1.21 -4.56
C SER A 202 32.48 -0.12 -4.84
N PRO A 203 32.83 0.96 -5.58
CA PRO A 203 31.88 2.00 -5.94
C PRO A 203 30.64 1.46 -6.67
N GLU A 204 30.81 0.46 -7.53
CA GLU A 204 29.72 -0.16 -8.30
C GLU A 204 28.72 -0.86 -7.38
N LEU A 205 29.18 -1.69 -6.44
CA LEU A 205 28.27 -2.36 -5.51
C LEU A 205 27.60 -1.37 -4.57
N ALA A 206 28.36 -0.41 -4.02
CA ALA A 206 27.83 0.57 -3.09
C ALA A 206 26.73 1.43 -3.75
N THR A 207 27.00 1.94 -4.95
CA THR A 207 26.03 2.77 -5.68
C THR A 207 24.81 1.97 -6.12
N GLY A 208 25.01 0.76 -6.66
CA GLY A 208 23.93 -0.13 -7.08
C GLY A 208 22.97 -0.46 -5.94
N VAL A 209 23.51 -0.92 -4.80
CA VAL A 209 22.73 -1.27 -3.60
C VAL A 209 21.93 -0.08 -3.09
N ILE A 210 22.54 1.11 -3.00
CA ILE A 210 21.86 2.32 -2.52
C ILE A 210 20.72 2.71 -3.45
N THR A 211 20.96 2.72 -4.78
CA THR A 211 19.91 3.07 -5.74
C THR A 211 18.77 2.06 -5.74
N ALA A 212 19.07 0.76 -5.80
CA ALA A 212 18.06 -0.29 -5.81
C ALA A 212 17.23 -0.28 -4.52
N SER A 213 17.91 -0.17 -3.37
CA SER A 213 17.25 -0.12 -2.07
C SER A 213 16.36 1.10 -1.91
N GLY A 214 16.74 2.27 -2.44
CA GLY A 214 15.89 3.46 -2.37
C GLY A 214 14.62 3.36 -3.20
N THR A 215 14.62 2.59 -4.28
CA THR A 215 13.41 2.35 -5.10
C THR A 215 12.41 1.41 -4.46
N LEU A 216 12.77 0.68 -3.39
CA LEU A 216 11.82 -0.17 -2.64
C LEU A 216 10.64 0.63 -2.07
N GLY A 217 10.80 1.96 -1.90
CA GLY A 217 9.73 2.87 -1.47
C GLY A 217 8.51 2.90 -2.40
N GLN A 218 8.64 2.43 -3.64
CA GLN A 218 7.51 2.34 -4.56
C GLN A 218 6.61 1.14 -4.29
N ILE A 219 7.16 0.03 -3.78
CA ILE A 219 6.42 -1.23 -3.63
C ILE A 219 6.12 -1.58 -2.17
N ILE A 220 6.98 -1.21 -1.21
CA ILE A 220 6.79 -1.58 0.20
C ILE A 220 5.77 -0.62 0.84
N PRO A 221 4.64 -1.11 1.36
CA PRO A 221 3.63 -0.27 2.00
C PRO A 221 4.09 0.36 3.34
N PRO A 222 3.54 1.52 3.73
CA PRO A 222 2.71 2.44 2.93
C PRO A 222 3.51 3.15 1.82
N SER A 223 3.07 2.97 0.57
CA SER A 223 3.72 3.53 -0.63
C SER A 223 2.81 4.56 -1.28
N ILE A 224 3.37 5.73 -1.61
CA ILE A 224 2.67 6.79 -2.35
C ILE A 224 2.21 6.27 -3.72
N VAL A 225 3.04 5.47 -4.39
CA VAL A 225 2.75 4.90 -5.71
C VAL A 225 1.49 4.03 -5.65
N ILE A 226 1.41 3.15 -4.64
CA ILE A 226 0.28 2.23 -4.48
C ILE A 226 -0.98 2.97 -4.01
N VAL A 227 -0.87 3.99 -3.17
CA VAL A 227 -2.02 4.82 -2.78
C VAL A 227 -2.64 5.47 -4.02
N LEU A 228 -1.82 6.08 -4.88
CA LEU A 228 -2.29 6.76 -6.08
C LEU A 228 -2.84 5.79 -7.13
N LEU A 229 -2.12 4.68 -7.38
CA LEU A 229 -2.60 3.62 -8.26
C LEU A 229 -3.89 3.01 -7.74
N GLY A 230 -4.03 2.76 -6.44
CA GLY A 230 -5.23 2.15 -5.87
C GLY A 230 -6.48 2.99 -6.04
N THR A 231 -6.37 4.30 -5.88
CA THR A 231 -7.49 5.21 -6.15
C THR A 231 -7.85 5.22 -7.64
N LEU A 232 -6.88 5.44 -8.52
CA LEU A 232 -7.15 5.54 -9.96
C LEU A 232 -7.60 4.21 -10.58
N ALA A 233 -6.90 3.13 -10.27
CA ALA A 233 -7.23 1.79 -10.75
C ALA A 233 -8.57 1.32 -10.19
N GLY A 234 -8.90 1.65 -8.92
CA GLY A 234 -10.19 1.33 -8.33
C GLY A 234 -11.35 2.00 -9.07
N ASP A 235 -11.25 3.31 -9.33
CA ASP A 235 -12.27 4.04 -10.07
C ASP A 235 -12.43 3.51 -11.51
N ILE A 236 -11.31 3.26 -12.19
CA ILE A 236 -11.31 2.75 -13.57
C ILE A 236 -11.85 1.33 -13.63
N TYR A 237 -11.46 0.46 -12.70
CA TYR A 237 -11.94 -0.92 -12.60
C TYR A 237 -13.45 -0.97 -12.37
N ALA A 238 -13.95 -0.22 -11.38
CA ALA A 238 -15.39 -0.14 -11.12
C ALA A 238 -16.17 0.30 -12.36
N THR A 239 -15.72 1.38 -13.00
CA THR A 239 -16.37 1.94 -14.19
C THR A 239 -16.32 0.98 -15.39
N ALA A 240 -15.16 0.34 -15.62
CA ALA A 240 -14.98 -0.59 -16.73
C ALA A 240 -15.83 -1.86 -16.56
N GLN A 241 -15.92 -2.40 -15.35
CA GLN A 241 -16.75 -3.56 -15.04
C GLN A 241 -18.24 -3.25 -15.09
N GLU A 242 -18.67 -2.02 -14.74
CA GLU A 242 -20.04 -1.57 -14.99
C GLU A 242 -20.38 -1.53 -16.48
N GLY A 243 -19.45 -1.07 -17.31
CA GLY A 243 -19.59 -1.10 -18.77
C GLY A 243 -19.74 -2.52 -19.29
N ARG A 244 -18.88 -3.44 -18.84
CA ARG A 244 -18.92 -4.86 -19.19
C ARG A 244 -20.23 -5.53 -18.77
N ALA A 245 -20.71 -5.25 -17.56
CA ALA A 245 -21.98 -5.80 -17.06
C ALA A 245 -23.17 -5.36 -17.92
N LYS A 246 -23.22 -4.09 -18.32
CA LYS A 246 -24.26 -3.56 -19.21
C LYS A 246 -24.23 -4.24 -20.57
N LEU A 247 -23.04 -4.46 -21.14
CA LEU A 247 -22.87 -5.18 -22.41
C LEU A 247 -23.30 -6.66 -22.30
N ALA A 248 -23.06 -7.29 -21.15
CA ALA A 248 -23.49 -8.65 -20.84
C ALA A 248 -25.01 -8.78 -20.56
N GLY A 249 -25.77 -7.67 -20.61
CA GLY A 249 -27.22 -7.64 -20.36
C GLY A 249 -27.61 -7.59 -18.88
N CYS A 250 -26.64 -7.38 -17.98
CA CYS A 250 -26.84 -7.24 -16.54
C CYS A 250 -27.01 -5.77 -16.12
N THR A 251 -27.67 -5.53 -14.99
CA THR A 251 -27.97 -4.18 -14.49
C THR A 251 -26.76 -3.46 -13.90
N ASP A 252 -25.87 -4.20 -13.26
CA ASP A 252 -24.76 -3.68 -12.46
C ASP A 252 -23.61 -4.71 -12.37
N ALA A 253 -22.41 -4.22 -12.10
CA ALA A 253 -21.20 -5.04 -12.01
C ALA A 253 -21.25 -6.07 -10.87
N LEU A 254 -21.85 -5.72 -9.74
CA LEU A 254 -22.01 -6.63 -8.59
C LEU A 254 -22.86 -7.84 -8.96
N THR A 255 -23.94 -7.64 -9.72
CA THR A 255 -24.77 -8.74 -10.23
C THR A 255 -24.00 -9.64 -11.20
N TYR A 256 -23.21 -9.06 -12.11
CA TYR A 256 -22.44 -9.82 -13.11
C TYR A 256 -21.26 -10.61 -12.49
N LEU A 257 -20.47 -9.97 -11.62
CA LEU A 257 -19.27 -10.54 -11.01
C LEU A 257 -19.56 -11.39 -9.76
N GLY A 258 -20.72 -11.22 -9.13
CA GLY A 258 -21.05 -11.85 -7.84
C GLY A 258 -20.33 -11.22 -6.63
N SER A 259 -19.41 -10.29 -6.87
CA SER A 259 -18.67 -9.55 -5.85
C SER A 259 -18.58 -8.07 -6.23
N PRO A 260 -18.44 -7.15 -5.26
CA PRO A 260 -18.34 -5.73 -5.56
C PRO A 260 -17.09 -5.46 -6.41
N ALA A 261 -17.24 -4.73 -7.51
CA ALA A 261 -16.17 -4.33 -8.42
C ALA A 261 -15.31 -3.21 -7.80
N VAL A 262 -14.73 -3.47 -6.64
CA VAL A 262 -13.95 -2.49 -5.87
C VAL A 262 -12.52 -2.96 -5.71
N LEU A 263 -11.57 -2.10 -6.10
CA LEU A 263 -10.17 -2.28 -5.78
C LEU A 263 -9.78 -1.19 -4.79
N SER A 264 -9.67 -1.57 -3.51
CA SER A 264 -9.28 -0.63 -2.47
C SER A 264 -7.76 -0.58 -2.28
N VAL A 265 -7.27 0.55 -1.80
CA VAL A 265 -5.84 0.74 -1.44
C VAL A 265 -5.39 -0.32 -0.43
N GLY A 266 -6.26 -0.71 0.51
CA GLY A 266 -5.96 -1.74 1.50
C GLY A 266 -5.71 -3.12 0.87
N THR A 267 -6.49 -3.49 -0.16
CA THR A 267 -6.28 -4.72 -0.93
C THR A 267 -4.94 -4.70 -1.65
N LEU A 268 -4.56 -3.55 -2.23
CA LEU A 268 -3.25 -3.41 -2.87
C LEU A 268 -2.09 -3.42 -1.87
N PHE A 269 -2.26 -2.87 -0.66
CA PHE A 269 -1.27 -3.00 0.40
C PHE A 269 -1.08 -4.48 0.80
N LYS A 270 -2.16 -5.26 0.92
CA LYS A 270 -2.06 -6.72 1.12
C LYS A 270 -1.30 -7.37 -0.03
N ALA A 271 -1.64 -7.02 -1.27
CA ALA A 271 -1.02 -7.59 -2.48
C ALA A 271 0.48 -7.25 -2.61
N ALA A 272 0.92 -6.08 -2.12
CA ALA A 272 2.28 -5.59 -2.30
C ALA A 272 3.29 -6.06 -1.26
N ILE A 273 2.86 -6.48 -0.06
CA ILE A 273 3.76 -6.85 1.04
C ILE A 273 4.70 -7.98 0.64
N ILE A 274 4.16 -9.07 0.10
CA ILE A 274 4.97 -10.25 -0.26
C ILE A 274 5.93 -9.91 -1.42
N PRO A 275 5.50 -9.34 -2.55
CA PRO A 275 6.39 -8.89 -3.62
C PRO A 275 7.47 -7.90 -3.14
N GLY A 276 7.12 -6.94 -2.29
CA GLY A 276 8.07 -5.96 -1.77
C GLY A 276 9.16 -6.57 -0.89
N ILE A 277 8.79 -7.45 0.04
CA ILE A 277 9.73 -8.20 0.88
C ILE A 277 10.56 -9.16 0.01
N PHE A 278 9.93 -9.80 -0.96
CA PHE A 278 10.59 -10.71 -1.90
C PHE A 278 11.70 -10.00 -2.70
N LEU A 279 11.43 -8.83 -3.26
CA LEU A 279 12.43 -8.04 -3.98
C LEU A 279 13.57 -7.57 -3.06
N ALA A 280 13.24 -7.08 -1.85
CA ALA A 280 14.24 -6.70 -0.86
C ALA A 280 15.14 -7.89 -0.47
N PHE A 281 14.54 -9.08 -0.32
CA PHE A 281 15.28 -10.32 -0.07
C PHE A 281 16.22 -10.67 -1.22
N LEU A 282 15.76 -10.61 -2.48
CA LEU A 282 16.60 -10.86 -3.65
C LEU A 282 17.79 -9.88 -3.74
N TYR A 283 17.60 -8.60 -3.41
CA TYR A 283 18.69 -7.62 -3.37
C TYR A 283 19.72 -7.93 -2.28
N GLY A 284 19.25 -8.28 -1.08
CA GLY A 284 20.11 -8.69 0.02
C GLY A 284 20.88 -9.97 -0.29
N LEU A 285 20.21 -10.96 -0.87
CA LEU A 285 20.79 -12.23 -1.28
C LEU A 285 21.87 -12.02 -2.35
N TYR A 286 21.62 -11.16 -3.34
CA TYR A 286 22.62 -10.79 -4.33
C TYR A 286 23.83 -10.08 -3.70
N ALA A 287 23.61 -9.09 -2.83
CA ALA A 287 24.70 -8.37 -2.17
C ALA A 287 25.57 -9.32 -1.32
N PHE A 288 24.94 -10.24 -0.60
CA PHE A 288 25.62 -11.26 0.20
C PHE A 288 26.36 -12.28 -0.68
N GLY A 289 25.69 -12.82 -1.71
CA GLY A 289 26.29 -13.76 -2.66
C GLY A 289 27.47 -13.17 -3.44
N TYR A 290 27.36 -11.90 -3.85
CA TYR A 290 28.44 -11.16 -4.49
C TYR A 290 29.64 -11.00 -3.55
N ALA A 291 29.40 -10.74 -2.26
CA ALA A 291 30.47 -10.64 -1.25
C ALA A 291 31.14 -11.98 -0.96
N LEU A 292 30.39 -13.09 -0.98
CA LEU A 292 30.96 -14.44 -0.85
C LEU A 292 31.86 -14.80 -2.04
N TRP A 293 31.46 -14.42 -3.27
CA TRP A 293 32.25 -14.68 -4.46
C TRP A 293 33.46 -13.73 -4.55
N LYS A 294 33.29 -12.44 -4.24
CA LYS A 294 34.36 -11.43 -4.28
C LYS A 294 34.53 -10.71 -2.93
N PRO A 295 35.20 -11.34 -1.94
CA PRO A 295 35.36 -10.78 -0.60
C PRO A 295 36.12 -9.44 -0.58
N HIS A 296 37.04 -9.24 -1.53
CA HIS A 296 37.82 -8.00 -1.66
C HIS A 296 37.00 -6.78 -2.07
N MET A 297 35.84 -6.98 -2.72
CA MET A 297 34.96 -5.90 -3.19
C MET A 297 33.91 -5.48 -2.15
N ALA A 298 33.73 -6.30 -1.11
CA ALA A 298 32.73 -6.13 -0.06
C ALA A 298 33.21 -6.75 1.27
N PRO A 299 34.26 -6.19 1.89
CA PRO A 299 34.87 -6.77 3.09
C PRO A 299 33.93 -6.69 4.31
N ALA A 300 34.16 -7.58 5.27
CA ALA A 300 33.52 -7.51 6.58
C ALA A 300 34.02 -6.27 7.35
N VAL A 301 33.10 -5.58 8.02
CA VAL A 301 33.37 -4.38 8.81
C VAL A 301 33.23 -4.72 10.28
N HIS A 302 34.34 -4.69 11.00
CA HIS A 302 34.35 -4.74 12.46
C HIS A 302 34.28 -3.31 12.98
N PHE A 303 33.17 -2.97 13.63
CA PHE A 303 33.07 -1.76 14.43
C PHE A 303 33.68 -2.07 15.81
N ASP A 304 34.46 -1.15 16.38
CA ASP A 304 35.05 -1.32 17.71
C ASP A 304 33.96 -1.75 18.70
N GLU A 305 34.15 -2.90 19.34
CA GLU A 305 33.23 -3.45 20.33
C GLU A 305 33.14 -2.46 21.50
N GLN A 306 32.01 -1.78 21.65
CA GLN A 306 31.62 -1.36 23.00
C GLN A 306 31.42 -2.63 23.81
N GLU A 307 32.09 -2.72 24.96
CA GLU A 307 32.13 -3.83 25.93
C GLU A 307 30.72 -4.35 26.31
N GLY A 308 30.08 -5.09 25.40
CA GLY A 308 28.91 -5.88 25.68
C GLY A 308 29.37 -7.13 26.40
N HIS A 309 28.91 -7.33 27.64
CA HIS A 309 29.24 -8.52 28.43
C HIS A 309 29.11 -9.78 27.57
N SER A 310 30.18 -10.56 27.43
CA SER A 310 30.20 -11.77 26.59
C SER A 310 29.15 -12.76 27.10
N ARG A 311 27.97 -12.78 26.46
CA ARG A 311 26.89 -13.70 26.84
C ARG A 311 27.22 -15.09 26.29
N GLY A 312 27.11 -16.12 27.13
CA GLY A 312 27.31 -17.50 26.68
C GLY A 312 26.34 -17.85 25.53
N ARG A 313 26.85 -18.47 24.46
CA ARG A 313 26.08 -18.85 23.25
C ARG A 313 24.78 -19.60 23.60
N ARG A 314 24.83 -20.46 24.61
CA ARG A 314 23.68 -21.23 25.10
C ARG A 314 22.56 -20.35 25.68
N HIS A 315 22.92 -19.32 26.45
CA HIS A 315 21.95 -18.36 27.02
C HIS A 315 21.26 -17.53 25.93
N SER A 316 22.04 -17.09 24.94
CA SER A 316 21.47 -16.35 23.80
C SER A 316 20.51 -17.22 22.98
N LEU A 317 20.91 -18.46 22.65
CA LEU A 317 20.05 -19.40 21.93
C LEU A 317 18.77 -19.75 22.69
N THR A 318 18.83 -19.94 24.01
CA THR A 318 17.64 -20.28 24.79
C THR A 318 16.63 -19.15 24.83
N TRP A 319 17.06 -17.92 25.13
CA TRP A 319 16.14 -16.81 25.39
C TRP A 319 15.71 -16.03 24.16
N PHE A 320 16.54 -15.95 23.12
CA PHE A 320 16.20 -15.19 21.91
C PHE A 320 15.66 -16.06 20.76
N VAL A 321 15.87 -17.38 20.80
CA VAL A 321 15.44 -18.29 19.72
C VAL A 321 14.49 -19.35 20.24
N ALA A 322 14.93 -20.20 21.17
CA ALA A 322 14.15 -21.36 21.60
C ALA A 322 12.84 -20.95 22.29
N ILE A 323 12.87 -20.04 23.27
CA ILE A 323 11.67 -19.61 23.99
C ILE A 323 10.66 -18.92 23.07
N PRO A 324 11.05 -17.98 22.18
CA PRO A 324 10.12 -17.42 21.20
C PRO A 324 9.50 -18.46 20.27
N LEU A 325 10.31 -19.37 19.72
CA LEU A 325 9.82 -20.45 18.85
C LEU A 325 8.83 -21.37 19.58
N ILE A 326 9.12 -21.75 20.81
CA ILE A 326 8.24 -22.59 21.63
C ILE A 326 6.93 -21.84 21.91
N GLY A 327 6.98 -20.57 22.29
CA GLY A 327 5.78 -19.76 22.55
C GLY A 327 4.89 -19.64 21.30
N ILE A 328 5.50 -19.36 20.15
CA ILE A 328 4.78 -19.26 18.87
C ILE A 328 4.21 -20.63 18.47
N ALA A 329 4.99 -21.71 18.58
CA ALA A 329 4.52 -23.06 18.26
C ALA A 329 3.37 -23.51 19.16
N LEU A 330 3.39 -23.17 20.45
CA LEU A 330 2.29 -23.44 21.37
C LEU A 330 1.04 -22.64 21.01
N ALA A 331 1.18 -21.37 20.64
CA ALA A 331 0.05 -20.56 20.22
C ALA A 331 -0.56 -21.06 18.90
N ILE A 332 0.26 -21.37 17.89
CA ILE A 332 -0.19 -21.99 16.64
C ILE A 332 -0.86 -23.34 16.93
N GLY A 333 -0.27 -24.14 17.82
CA GLY A 333 -0.86 -25.39 18.31
C GLY A 333 -2.25 -25.17 18.90
N ALA A 334 -2.41 -24.17 19.76
CA ALA A 334 -3.71 -23.83 20.37
C ALA A 334 -4.76 -23.41 19.33
N PHE A 335 -4.39 -22.61 18.32
CA PHE A 335 -5.29 -22.30 17.20
C PHE A 335 -5.63 -23.54 16.36
N SER A 336 -4.64 -24.39 16.06
CA SER A 336 -4.83 -25.59 15.23
C SER A 336 -5.68 -26.67 15.91
N LEU A 337 -5.63 -26.76 17.24
CA LEU A 337 -6.41 -27.69 18.06
C LEU A 337 -7.77 -27.10 18.47
N ASN A 338 -8.15 -25.95 17.92
CA ASN A 338 -9.36 -25.21 18.26
C ASN A 338 -9.49 -24.90 19.77
N LEU A 339 -8.37 -24.84 20.49
CA LEU A 339 -8.31 -24.42 21.89
C LEU A 339 -8.38 -22.90 22.01
N ALA A 340 -7.94 -22.16 20.98
CA ALA A 340 -7.96 -20.71 20.92
C ALA A 340 -8.73 -20.21 19.69
N GLY A 341 -9.66 -19.28 19.89
CA GLY A 341 -10.56 -18.80 18.84
C GLY A 341 -11.50 -17.70 19.32
N SER A 342 -12.62 -17.51 18.63
CA SER A 342 -13.64 -16.55 19.07
C SER A 342 -14.38 -17.08 20.30
N GLN A 343 -14.40 -16.29 21.37
CA GLN A 343 -15.24 -16.53 22.56
C GLN A 343 -16.56 -15.76 22.53
N THR A 344 -16.78 -14.91 21.53
CA THR A 344 -18.01 -14.12 21.39
C THR A 344 -19.12 -14.93 20.72
N ILE A 345 -20.29 -14.94 21.35
CA ILE A 345 -21.54 -15.41 20.76
C ILE A 345 -22.16 -14.22 20.02
N VAL A 346 -22.05 -14.19 18.69
CA VAL A 346 -22.78 -13.22 17.87
C VAL A 346 -24.18 -13.76 17.62
N THR A 347 -25.14 -13.40 18.47
CA THR A 347 -26.57 -13.66 18.25
C THR A 347 -27.24 -12.40 17.70
N GLY A 348 -27.92 -12.54 16.56
CA GLY A 348 -28.65 -11.45 15.90
C GLY A 348 -28.69 -11.62 14.38
N ALA A 349 -29.63 -10.90 13.73
CA ALA A 349 -29.90 -10.93 12.28
C ALA A 349 -28.67 -10.71 11.36
N ASN A 350 -27.55 -10.24 11.92
CA ASN A 350 -26.28 -10.05 11.21
C ASN A 350 -25.39 -11.30 11.16
N ALA A 351 -25.66 -12.35 11.94
CA ALA A 351 -24.92 -13.61 11.90
C ALA A 351 -25.13 -14.38 10.57
N PHE A 352 -26.19 -14.03 9.82
CA PHE A 352 -26.56 -14.66 8.54
C PHE A 352 -26.27 -13.80 7.30
N VAL A 353 -25.60 -12.64 7.43
CA VAL A 353 -25.29 -11.78 6.27
C VAL A 353 -24.38 -12.48 5.25
N ASN A 354 -23.66 -13.54 5.66
CA ASN A 354 -22.82 -14.37 4.79
C ASN A 354 -23.51 -15.62 4.23
N ASP A 355 -24.81 -15.82 4.46
CA ASP A 355 -25.50 -17.10 4.16
C ASP A 355 -26.53 -16.99 3.00
N GLY A 356 -26.40 -15.95 2.18
CA GLY A 356 -27.17 -15.74 0.95
C GLY A 356 -26.65 -16.58 -0.23
N PRO A 357 -27.39 -16.67 -1.35
CA PRO A 357 -26.91 -17.33 -2.55
C PRO A 357 -25.63 -16.66 -3.11
N GLU A 358 -24.65 -17.46 -3.52
CA GLU A 358 -23.34 -16.99 -4.05
C GLU A 358 -23.51 -16.01 -5.22
N LEU A 359 -24.55 -16.19 -6.04
CA LEU A 359 -24.90 -15.32 -7.16
C LEU A 359 -26.34 -14.81 -7.06
N ARG A 360 -26.58 -13.60 -7.58
CA ARG A 360 -27.93 -13.05 -7.74
C ARG A 360 -28.64 -13.76 -8.89
N THR A 361 -29.65 -14.57 -8.58
CA THR A 361 -30.35 -15.38 -9.60
C THR A 361 -31.58 -14.71 -10.20
N ALA A 362 -32.00 -13.54 -9.72
CA ALA A 362 -33.12 -12.76 -10.27
C ALA A 362 -32.61 -11.78 -11.34
N VAL A 363 -32.28 -12.30 -12.53
CA VAL A 363 -31.71 -11.52 -13.64
C VAL A 363 -32.41 -11.84 -14.96
N SER A 364 -32.18 -11.00 -15.99
CA SER A 364 -32.66 -11.25 -17.35
C SER A 364 -32.09 -12.54 -17.94
N GLU A 365 -32.76 -13.16 -18.92
CA GLU A 365 -32.24 -14.39 -19.56
C GLU A 365 -30.89 -14.16 -20.25
N GLN A 366 -30.65 -12.97 -20.81
CA GLN A 366 -29.35 -12.61 -21.37
C GLN A 366 -28.27 -12.53 -20.28
N CYS A 367 -28.53 -11.85 -19.17
CA CYS A 367 -27.58 -11.75 -18.05
C CYS A 367 -27.30 -13.13 -17.43
N LYS A 368 -28.32 -13.99 -17.32
CA LYS A 368 -28.17 -15.37 -16.86
C LYS A 368 -27.21 -16.17 -17.74
N ALA A 369 -27.36 -16.11 -19.06
CA ALA A 369 -26.46 -16.79 -19.98
C ALA A 369 -25.01 -16.31 -19.79
N SER A 370 -24.80 -14.99 -19.75
CA SER A 370 -23.47 -14.38 -19.54
C SER A 370 -22.86 -14.73 -18.18
N MET A 371 -23.67 -14.87 -17.13
CA MET A 371 -23.20 -15.23 -15.79
C MET A 371 -22.89 -16.72 -15.65
N ILE A 372 -23.65 -17.60 -16.33
CA ILE A 372 -23.35 -19.03 -16.41
C ILE A 372 -22.04 -19.24 -17.17
N GLU A 373 -21.80 -18.49 -18.24
CA GLU A 373 -20.54 -18.52 -18.97
C GLU A 373 -19.35 -18.10 -18.09
N LEU A 374 -19.51 -17.06 -17.27
CA LEU A 374 -18.45 -16.54 -16.41
C LEU A 374 -18.15 -17.42 -15.18
N HIS A 375 -19.19 -17.88 -14.47
CA HIS A 375 -19.05 -18.58 -13.18
C HIS A 375 -19.18 -20.10 -13.26
N GLY A 376 -19.64 -20.61 -14.40
CA GLY A 376 -19.97 -22.01 -14.61
C GLY A 376 -21.37 -22.39 -14.12
N GLN A 377 -21.95 -23.40 -14.78
CA GLN A 377 -23.30 -23.89 -14.49
C GLN A 377 -23.45 -24.37 -13.03
N GLU A 378 -22.41 -25.00 -12.47
CA GLU A 378 -22.44 -25.56 -11.12
C GLU A 378 -22.67 -24.49 -10.03
N LYS A 379 -21.97 -23.34 -10.12
CA LYS A 379 -22.16 -22.22 -9.18
C LYS A 379 -23.55 -21.60 -9.30
N TRP A 380 -24.06 -21.50 -10.52
CA TRP A 380 -25.41 -21.00 -10.77
C TRP A 380 -26.46 -21.92 -10.12
N ASP A 381 -26.37 -23.23 -10.36
CA ASP A 381 -27.30 -24.22 -9.82
C ASP A 381 -27.26 -24.25 -8.29
N ARG A 382 -26.06 -24.16 -7.67
CA ARG A 382 -25.93 -24.01 -6.21
C ARG A 382 -26.62 -22.75 -5.69
N SER A 383 -26.49 -21.63 -6.39
CA SER A 383 -27.13 -20.36 -6.00
C SER A 383 -28.66 -20.41 -6.14
N VAL A 384 -29.18 -21.08 -7.17
CA VAL A 384 -30.61 -21.31 -7.37
C VAL A 384 -31.17 -22.24 -6.30
N ALA A 385 -30.51 -23.38 -6.06
CA ALA A 385 -30.89 -24.34 -5.03
C ALA A 385 -30.89 -23.71 -3.65
N ARG A 386 -29.87 -22.88 -3.34
CA ARG A 386 -29.80 -22.16 -2.05
C ARG A 386 -30.92 -21.14 -1.91
N LYS A 387 -31.23 -20.38 -2.97
CA LYS A 387 -32.35 -19.44 -2.96
C LYS A 387 -33.70 -20.17 -2.79
N GLN A 388 -33.89 -21.32 -3.43
CA GLN A 388 -35.07 -22.16 -3.23
C GLN A 388 -35.14 -22.70 -1.81
N GLU A 389 -34.03 -23.19 -1.24
CA GLU A 389 -33.97 -23.62 0.15
C GLU A 389 -34.36 -22.49 1.12
N LEU A 390 -33.87 -21.26 0.88
CA LEU A 390 -34.23 -20.07 1.65
C LEU A 390 -35.70 -19.70 1.48
N ALA A 391 -36.26 -19.83 0.26
CA ALA A 391 -37.66 -19.54 -0.03
C ALA A 391 -38.62 -20.60 0.55
N ASP A 392 -38.25 -21.89 0.48
CA ASP A 392 -39.01 -23.01 1.03
C ASP A 392 -39.06 -22.95 2.55
N LYS A 393 -37.94 -22.57 3.19
CA LYS A 393 -37.90 -22.24 4.63
C LYS A 393 -38.78 -21.04 4.96
N ALA A 394 -38.75 -19.98 4.15
CA ALA A 394 -39.63 -18.82 4.36
C ALA A 394 -41.13 -19.15 4.18
N ALA A 395 -41.47 -20.11 3.32
CA ALA A 395 -42.85 -20.49 3.00
C ALA A 395 -43.46 -21.51 4.00
N SER A 396 -42.66 -22.31 4.71
CA SER A 396 -43.13 -23.26 5.73
C SER A 396 -43.62 -22.60 7.02
N GLY A 397 -43.56 -21.27 7.13
CA GLY A 397 -43.81 -20.56 8.38
C GLY A 397 -42.60 -20.54 9.32
N ASP A 398 -41.51 -21.21 8.97
CA ASP A 398 -40.17 -21.03 9.54
C ASP A 398 -39.52 -19.77 8.93
N ALA A 399 -40.20 -18.63 9.08
CA ALA A 399 -39.75 -17.34 8.56
C ALA A 399 -38.41 -16.96 9.18
N ALA A 400 -37.33 -17.29 8.48
CA ALA A 400 -36.00 -17.52 9.04
C ALA A 400 -36.05 -18.59 10.14
N VAL A 401 -35.09 -19.51 10.13
CA VAL A 401 -34.69 -20.11 11.41
C VAL A 401 -34.05 -18.94 12.18
N VAL A 402 -34.86 -18.08 12.80
CA VAL A 402 -34.53 -17.63 14.15
C VAL A 402 -34.43 -18.95 14.87
N LEU A 403 -33.21 -19.47 14.99
CA LEU A 403 -33.00 -20.53 15.97
C LEU A 403 -33.63 -19.94 17.24
N THR A 404 -34.45 -20.67 17.98
CA THR A 404 -34.89 -20.20 19.30
C THR A 404 -33.64 -19.66 19.99
N GLU A 405 -33.72 -18.53 20.70
CA GLU A 405 -32.52 -17.91 21.31
C GLU A 405 -31.65 -18.98 22.01
N GLU A 406 -32.28 -20.03 22.56
CA GLU A 406 -31.65 -21.23 23.12
C GLU A 406 -30.91 -22.17 22.15
N GLU A 407 -31.43 -22.48 20.95
CA GLU A 407 -30.75 -23.35 19.96
C GLU A 407 -29.61 -22.63 19.23
N GLU A 408 -29.78 -21.32 18.97
CA GLU A 408 -28.75 -20.44 18.37
C GLU A 408 -27.57 -20.32 19.33
N TYR A 409 -27.91 -20.14 20.60
CA TYR A 409 -27.01 -20.08 21.71
C TYR A 409 -26.31 -21.40 22.00
N ALA A 410 -27.01 -22.55 22.01
CA ALA A 410 -26.39 -23.85 22.24
C ALA A 410 -25.37 -24.22 21.15
N LYS A 411 -25.67 -23.87 19.89
CA LYS A 411 -24.77 -24.12 18.74
C LYS A 411 -23.58 -23.14 18.73
N ALA A 412 -23.80 -21.89 19.10
CA ALA A 412 -22.72 -20.91 19.28
C ALA A 412 -21.83 -21.24 20.49
N LEU A 413 -22.40 -21.74 21.59
CA LEU A 413 -21.68 -22.18 22.79
C LEU A 413 -20.82 -23.43 22.51
N GLY A 414 -21.31 -24.35 21.67
CA GLY A 414 -20.57 -25.54 21.26
C GLY A 414 -19.39 -25.27 20.31
N ASN A 415 -19.43 -24.15 19.58
CA ASN A 415 -18.37 -23.73 18.64
C ASN A 415 -17.40 -22.70 19.23
N ALA A 416 -17.70 -22.15 20.42
CA ALA A 416 -16.84 -21.18 21.09
C ALA A 416 -15.56 -21.87 21.59
N ALA A 417 -14.41 -21.33 21.20
CA ALA A 417 -13.13 -21.84 21.67
C ALA A 417 -12.96 -21.53 23.18
N PRO A 418 -12.33 -22.45 23.95
CA PRO A 418 -12.20 -22.27 25.39
C PRO A 418 -11.25 -21.13 25.77
N LEU A 419 -10.34 -20.69 24.89
CA LEU A 419 -9.46 -19.54 25.07
C LEU A 419 -9.73 -18.47 23.99
N SER A 420 -9.74 -17.20 24.35
CA SER A 420 -9.84 -16.09 23.41
C SER A 420 -8.56 -16.00 22.60
N GLY A 421 -8.70 -16.06 21.28
CA GLY A 421 -7.57 -15.90 20.35
C GLY A 421 -6.83 -14.58 20.56
N LEU A 422 -7.55 -13.50 20.85
CA LEU A 422 -6.94 -12.19 21.09
C LEU A 422 -6.17 -12.15 22.41
N VAL A 423 -6.71 -12.73 23.49
CA VAL A 423 -6.03 -12.81 24.79
C VAL A 423 -4.80 -13.71 24.73
N LEU A 424 -4.87 -14.82 23.97
CA LEU A 424 -3.71 -15.67 23.71
C LEU A 424 -2.59 -14.92 23.00
N VAL A 425 -2.91 -14.18 21.93
CA VAL A 425 -1.92 -13.43 21.15
C VAL A 425 -1.29 -12.32 22.00
N ILE A 426 -2.10 -11.58 22.76
CA ILE A 426 -1.62 -10.54 23.68
C ILE A 426 -0.75 -11.17 24.79
N GLY A 427 -1.19 -12.26 25.40
CA GLY A 427 -0.45 -12.99 26.42
C GLY A 427 0.90 -13.49 25.91
N LEU A 428 0.94 -14.06 24.70
CA LEU A 428 2.17 -14.47 24.03
C LEU A 428 3.12 -13.26 23.84
N MET A 429 2.64 -12.17 23.25
CA MET A 429 3.44 -10.95 23.03
C MET A 429 4.04 -10.42 24.33
N LEU A 430 3.24 -10.33 25.39
CA LEU A 430 3.67 -9.87 26.71
C LEU A 430 4.68 -10.83 27.35
N GLY A 431 4.46 -12.14 27.24
CA GLY A 431 5.40 -13.16 27.68
C GLY A 431 6.74 -13.07 26.96
N LEU A 432 6.72 -12.84 25.64
CA LEU A 432 7.93 -12.63 24.84
C LEU A 432 8.70 -11.38 25.27
N ILE A 433 8.00 -10.27 25.56
CA ILE A 433 8.63 -9.04 26.06
C ILE A 433 9.35 -9.30 27.39
N LEU A 434 8.69 -9.98 28.34
CA LEU A 434 9.25 -10.25 29.67
C LEU A 434 10.44 -11.23 29.62
N THR A 435 10.31 -12.29 28.82
CA THR A 435 11.38 -13.30 28.64
C THR A 435 12.57 -12.72 27.88
N THR A 436 12.33 -11.89 26.86
CA THR A 436 13.40 -11.17 26.15
C THR A 436 14.11 -10.19 27.08
N ALA A 437 13.38 -9.44 27.91
CA ALA A 437 13.97 -8.52 28.87
C ALA A 437 14.87 -9.23 29.89
N TYR A 438 14.47 -10.44 30.31
CA TYR A 438 15.31 -11.32 31.12
C TYR A 438 16.57 -11.77 30.36
N GLY A 439 16.41 -12.19 29.09
CA GLY A 439 17.51 -12.61 28.23
C GLY A 439 18.57 -11.52 28.01
N VAL A 440 18.15 -10.26 27.91
CA VAL A 440 19.03 -9.10 27.74
C VAL A 440 19.83 -8.79 28.99
N ARG A 441 19.20 -8.69 30.17
CA ARG A 441 19.87 -8.39 31.45
C ARG A 441 19.47 -9.41 32.52
N PRO A 442 20.16 -10.56 32.58
CA PRO A 442 19.91 -11.59 33.60
C PRO A 442 20.46 -11.21 34.99
N ASP A 443 21.33 -10.18 35.05
CA ASP A 443 22.02 -9.70 36.25
C ASP A 443 21.16 -8.76 37.12
N TYR A 444 20.09 -8.20 36.56
CA TYR A 444 19.16 -7.32 37.27
C TYR A 444 18.14 -8.15 38.08
N ASP A 445 17.54 -7.55 39.11
CA ASP A 445 16.56 -8.22 39.97
C ASP A 445 15.45 -8.90 39.15
N ARG A 446 15.23 -10.19 39.37
CA ARG A 446 14.35 -11.04 38.56
C ARG A 446 12.90 -10.97 39.03
N ARG A 447 12.67 -10.56 40.28
CA ARG A 447 11.35 -10.57 40.93
C ARG A 447 10.27 -9.86 40.09
N PRO A 448 10.50 -8.66 39.52
CA PRO A 448 9.47 -7.99 38.75
C PRO A 448 9.08 -8.74 37.47
N LEU A 449 10.05 -9.34 36.77
CA LEU A 449 9.79 -10.10 35.55
C LEU A 449 9.05 -11.41 35.84
N ILE A 450 9.35 -12.07 36.96
CA ILE A 450 8.65 -13.28 37.39
C ILE A 450 7.20 -12.95 37.77
N ILE A 451 6.98 -11.86 38.50
CA ILE A 451 5.62 -11.38 38.85
C ILE A 451 4.84 -11.06 37.57
N GLY A 452 5.46 -10.39 36.60
CA GLY A 452 4.84 -10.15 35.30
C GLY A 452 4.51 -11.43 34.53
N GLY A 453 5.43 -12.40 34.52
CA GLY A 453 5.23 -13.69 33.85
C GLY A 453 4.14 -14.52 34.52
N ALA A 454 4.06 -14.50 35.85
CA ALA A 454 2.95 -15.08 36.61
C ALA A 454 1.63 -14.38 36.29
N GLY A 455 1.65 -13.06 36.07
CA GLY A 455 0.50 -12.30 35.58
C GLY A 455 0.03 -12.76 34.20
N VAL A 456 0.94 -12.98 33.25
CA VAL A 456 0.60 -13.54 31.91
C VAL A 456 -0.02 -14.93 32.03
N ALA A 457 0.56 -15.81 32.84
CA ALA A 457 0.01 -17.14 33.06
C ALA A 457 -1.38 -17.06 33.72
N ALA A 458 -1.55 -16.20 34.72
CA ALA A 458 -2.84 -15.98 35.38
C ALA A 458 -3.89 -15.42 34.41
N LEU A 459 -3.49 -14.53 33.49
CA LEU A 459 -4.38 -13.99 32.46
C LEU A 459 -4.90 -15.11 31.54
N LEU A 460 -4.00 -15.95 31.01
CA LEU A 460 -4.38 -17.06 30.11
C LEU A 460 -5.21 -18.13 30.84
N ILE A 461 -4.90 -18.42 32.11
CA ILE A 461 -5.67 -19.38 32.91
C ILE A 461 -7.06 -18.81 33.24
N ALA A 462 -7.15 -17.52 33.59
CA ALA A 462 -8.42 -16.88 33.86
C ALA A 462 -9.32 -16.84 32.61
N ASP A 463 -8.75 -16.52 31.45
CA ASP A 463 -9.44 -16.53 30.16
C ASP A 463 -9.92 -17.94 29.76
N TRP A 464 -9.17 -18.98 30.13
CA TRP A 464 -9.53 -20.36 29.85
C TRP A 464 -10.60 -20.94 30.79
N VAL A 465 -10.49 -20.66 32.10
CA VAL A 465 -11.27 -21.36 33.13
C VAL A 465 -12.41 -20.51 33.68
N VAL A 466 -12.21 -19.20 33.79
CA VAL A 466 -13.13 -18.30 34.50
C VAL A 466 -14.01 -17.55 33.51
N VAL A 467 -13.45 -17.09 32.38
CA VAL A 467 -14.19 -16.29 31.42
C VAL A 467 -15.04 -17.17 30.52
N HIS A 468 -16.33 -16.87 30.50
CA HIS A 468 -17.31 -17.55 29.69
C HIS A 468 -18.13 -16.52 28.90
N PRO A 469 -18.71 -16.89 27.74
CA PRO A 469 -19.44 -15.96 26.87
C PRO A 469 -20.62 -15.22 27.53
N GLN A 470 -21.07 -15.68 28.69
CA GLN A 470 -22.17 -15.11 29.49
C GLN A 470 -21.73 -13.94 30.41
N MET A 471 -20.42 -13.75 30.60
CA MET A 471 -19.93 -12.72 31.50
C MET A 471 -20.06 -11.33 30.89
N THR A 472 -20.52 -10.36 31.68
CA THR A 472 -20.55 -8.96 31.24
C THR A 472 -19.12 -8.44 31.03
N PRO A 473 -18.91 -7.45 30.14
CA PRO A 473 -17.61 -6.84 29.93
C PRO A 473 -16.94 -6.32 31.20
N GLY A 474 -17.69 -5.74 32.14
CA GLY A 474 -17.11 -5.26 33.40
C GLY A 474 -16.68 -6.38 34.35
N VAL A 475 -17.43 -7.48 34.45
CA VAL A 475 -17.01 -8.65 35.24
C VAL A 475 -15.76 -9.28 34.63
N THR A 476 -15.72 -9.41 33.31
CA THR A 476 -14.53 -9.89 32.57
C THR A 476 -13.31 -8.99 32.83
N THR A 477 -13.52 -7.67 32.81
CA THR A 477 -12.46 -6.69 33.11
C THR A 477 -11.97 -6.80 34.56
N MET A 478 -12.86 -7.04 35.52
CA MET A 478 -12.47 -7.26 36.92
C MET A 478 -11.62 -8.53 37.09
N VAL A 479 -11.97 -9.61 36.39
CA VAL A 479 -11.20 -10.86 36.39
C VAL A 479 -9.78 -10.62 35.85
N TYR A 480 -9.65 -9.82 34.78
CA TYR A 480 -8.34 -9.50 34.18
C TYR A 480 -7.55 -8.42 34.92
N LEU A 481 -8.17 -7.63 35.79
CA LEU A 481 -7.52 -6.49 36.45
C LEU A 481 -6.25 -6.89 37.23
N LEU A 482 -6.33 -7.93 38.07
CA LEU A 482 -5.19 -8.38 38.88
C LEU A 482 -4.05 -8.96 38.01
N PRO A 483 -4.32 -9.88 37.05
CA PRO A 483 -3.32 -10.31 36.06
C PRO A 483 -2.68 -9.13 35.32
N ILE A 484 -3.47 -8.17 34.84
CA ILE A 484 -2.98 -6.99 34.11
C ILE A 484 -2.07 -6.13 35.00
N LEU A 485 -2.43 -5.87 36.26
CA LEU A 485 -1.59 -5.09 37.18
C LEU A 485 -0.23 -5.78 37.44
N ALA A 486 -0.22 -7.11 37.60
CA ALA A 486 1.01 -7.87 37.75
C ALA A 486 1.88 -7.79 36.49
N ILE A 487 1.28 -7.91 35.30
CA ILE A 487 1.94 -7.74 34.01
C ILE A 487 2.53 -6.33 33.90
N LEU A 488 1.76 -5.27 34.19
CA LEU A 488 2.22 -3.88 34.11
C LEU A 488 3.40 -3.63 35.05
N TYR A 489 3.41 -4.23 36.24
CA TYR A 489 4.55 -4.17 37.15
C TYR A 489 5.80 -4.80 36.55
N GLY A 490 5.68 -5.98 35.91
CA GLY A 490 6.78 -6.62 35.20
C GLY A 490 7.26 -5.84 33.99
N LEU A 491 6.35 -5.33 33.17
CA LEU A 491 6.65 -4.50 32.00
C LEU A 491 7.41 -3.23 32.37
N ARG A 492 7.03 -2.57 33.49
CA ARG A 492 7.74 -1.38 33.99
C ARG A 492 9.22 -1.64 34.25
N ALA A 493 9.57 -2.87 34.68
CA ALA A 493 10.96 -3.28 34.87
C ALA A 493 11.61 -3.83 33.57
N ALA A 494 10.81 -4.32 32.63
CA ALA A 494 11.26 -4.89 31.36
C ALA A 494 11.67 -3.81 30.34
N PHE A 495 10.87 -2.76 30.16
CA PHE A 495 11.11 -1.73 29.16
C PHE A 495 12.49 -1.04 29.29
N PRO A 496 12.94 -0.62 30.49
CA PRO A 496 14.29 -0.06 30.65
C PRO A 496 15.39 -1.04 30.22
N ARG A 497 15.26 -2.34 30.55
CA ARG A 497 16.25 -3.36 30.15
C ARG A 497 16.30 -3.54 28.64
N LEU A 498 15.14 -3.55 27.99
CA LEU A 498 15.05 -3.69 26.53
C LEU A 498 15.61 -2.45 25.81
N SER A 499 15.46 -1.26 26.40
CA SER A 499 15.98 -0.01 25.84
C SER A 499 17.50 0.11 25.81
N GLU A 500 18.21 -0.76 26.55
CA GLU A 500 19.68 -0.85 26.49
C GLU A 500 20.17 -1.57 25.22
N VAL A 501 19.31 -2.33 24.54
CA VAL A 501 19.65 -2.93 23.26
C VAL A 501 19.42 -1.91 22.15
N ASP A 502 20.50 -1.42 21.54
CA ASP A 502 20.42 -0.42 20.47
C ASP A 502 19.46 -0.82 19.36
N ILE A 503 19.42 -2.10 18.96
CA ILE A 503 18.51 -2.58 17.91
C ILE A 503 17.04 -2.38 18.29
N LEU A 504 16.66 -2.69 19.54
CA LEU A 504 15.29 -2.55 20.00
C LEU A 504 14.95 -1.08 20.21
N ARG A 505 15.88 -0.27 20.73
CA ARG A 505 15.66 1.16 20.93
C ARG A 505 15.45 1.90 19.62
N VAL A 506 16.15 1.51 18.55
CA VAL A 506 16.18 2.24 17.28
C VAL A 506 15.17 1.70 16.25
N VAL A 507 15.03 0.38 16.12
CA VAL A 507 14.18 -0.25 15.07
C VAL A 507 12.73 -0.39 15.51
N PHE A 508 12.49 -0.69 16.78
CA PHE A 508 11.16 -1.05 17.24
C PHE A 508 10.14 0.11 17.15
N PRO A 509 10.45 1.36 17.51
CA PRO A 509 9.43 2.42 17.49
C PRO A 509 8.88 2.73 16.07
N PRO A 510 9.71 2.90 15.02
CA PRO A 510 9.21 3.05 13.66
C PRO A 510 8.45 1.82 13.16
N LEU A 511 8.91 0.61 13.51
CA LEU A 511 8.22 -0.63 13.14
C LEU A 511 6.81 -0.70 13.75
N VAL A 512 6.67 -0.38 15.05
CA VAL A 512 5.35 -0.34 15.71
C VAL A 512 4.44 0.68 15.03
N LEU A 513 4.98 1.84 14.63
CA LEU A 513 4.20 2.84 13.91
C LEU A 513 3.74 2.32 12.55
N VAL A 514 4.63 1.72 11.76
CA VAL A 514 4.29 1.12 10.46
C VAL A 514 3.25 0.01 10.62
N VAL A 515 3.41 -0.88 11.62
CA VAL A 515 2.46 -1.95 11.92
C VAL A 515 1.12 -1.39 12.41
N ALA A 516 1.09 -0.32 13.20
CA ALA A 516 -0.16 0.31 13.63
C ALA A 516 -0.93 0.92 12.45
N VAL A 517 -0.22 1.64 11.58
CA VAL A 517 -0.77 2.25 10.36
C VAL A 517 -1.26 1.16 9.41
N LEU A 518 -0.39 0.24 9.00
CA LEU A 518 -0.75 -0.84 8.09
C LEU A 518 -1.80 -1.74 8.70
N GLY A 519 -1.68 -2.12 9.97
CA GLY A 519 -2.67 -2.96 10.67
C GLY A 519 -4.06 -2.34 10.66
N SER A 520 -4.18 -1.02 10.84
CA SER A 520 -5.48 -0.32 10.76
C SER A 520 -6.11 -0.35 9.37
N ILE A 521 -5.28 -0.30 8.31
CA ILE A 521 -5.73 -0.37 6.91
C ILE A 521 -6.04 -1.81 6.49
N LEU A 522 -5.13 -2.75 6.78
CA LEU A 522 -5.24 -4.16 6.41
C LEU A 522 -6.37 -4.86 7.17
N GLY A 523 -6.60 -4.46 8.42
CA GLY A 523 -7.68 -4.94 9.26
C GLY A 523 -9.05 -4.30 8.96
N GLY A 524 -9.13 -3.39 7.98
CA GLY A 524 -10.39 -2.71 7.61
C GLY A 524 -10.93 -1.77 8.70
N ILE A 525 -10.11 -1.41 9.69
CA ILE A 525 -10.52 -0.57 10.82
C ILE A 525 -10.69 0.88 10.36
N THR A 526 -9.77 1.37 9.53
CA THR A 526 -9.80 2.74 9.02
C THR A 526 -9.39 2.83 7.55
N ASN A 527 -9.89 3.86 6.87
CA ASN A 527 -9.43 4.22 5.53
C ASN A 527 -7.97 4.72 5.56
N PRO A 528 -7.27 4.77 4.41
CA PRO A 528 -5.88 5.22 4.34
C PRO A 528 -5.63 6.62 4.93
N THR A 529 -6.60 7.54 4.83
CA THR A 529 -6.43 8.93 5.29
C THR A 529 -6.36 9.06 6.82
N PRO A 530 -7.31 8.52 7.61
CA PRO A 530 -7.15 8.45 9.07
C PRO A 530 -5.91 7.66 9.51
N ALA A 531 -5.58 6.56 8.83
CA ALA A 531 -4.38 5.77 9.13
C ALA A 531 -3.09 6.57 8.90
N ALA A 532 -3.02 7.34 7.81
CA ALA A 532 -1.89 8.22 7.52
C ALA A 532 -1.77 9.34 8.55
N ALA A 533 -2.88 9.92 9.01
CA ALA A 533 -2.89 10.92 10.07
C ALA A 533 -2.36 10.35 11.40
N LEU A 534 -2.74 9.12 11.76
CA LEU A 534 -2.18 8.40 12.91
C LEU A 534 -0.66 8.18 12.75
N GLY A 535 -0.22 7.82 11.54
CA GLY A 535 1.19 7.70 11.17
C GLY A 535 1.96 9.01 11.37
N ALA A 536 1.45 10.11 10.81
CA ALA A 536 2.03 11.44 10.95
C ALA A 536 2.11 11.90 12.41
N ALA A 537 1.03 11.73 13.19
CA ALA A 537 1.01 12.05 14.61
C ALA A 537 2.04 11.22 15.40
N GLY A 538 2.11 9.91 15.14
CA GLY A 538 3.09 9.02 15.76
C GLY A 538 4.53 9.40 15.40
N ALA A 539 4.81 9.76 14.14
CA ALA A 539 6.14 10.21 13.73
C ALA A 539 6.56 11.53 14.39
N ILE A 540 5.63 12.48 14.54
CA ILE A 540 5.85 13.73 15.29
C ILE A 540 6.18 13.41 16.75
N MET A 541 5.40 12.51 17.39
CA MET A 541 5.64 12.08 18.76
C MET A 541 7.00 11.36 18.91
N LEU A 542 7.35 10.46 17.99
CA LEU A 542 8.65 9.77 18.00
C LEU A 542 9.82 10.74 17.82
N ALA A 543 9.71 11.69 16.88
CA ALA A 543 10.72 12.71 16.64
C ALA A 543 10.93 13.59 17.88
N ALA A 544 9.84 14.01 18.53
CA ALA A 544 9.90 14.82 19.75
C ALA A 544 10.45 14.01 20.94
N GLN A 545 10.05 12.74 21.08
CA GLN A 545 10.52 11.86 22.15
C GLN A 545 12.03 11.62 22.03
N ARG A 546 12.52 11.39 20.81
CA ARG A 546 13.95 11.28 20.57
C ARG A 546 14.68 12.55 20.96
N LYS A 547 14.19 13.71 20.52
CA LYS A 547 14.81 15.00 20.85
C LYS A 547 14.91 15.24 22.37
N LEU A 548 13.86 14.89 23.12
CA LEU A 548 13.87 14.97 24.59
C LEU A 548 14.82 13.96 25.23
N THR A 549 15.00 12.79 24.61
CA THR A 549 15.95 11.77 25.06
C THR A 549 17.39 12.24 24.88
N ASP A 550 17.70 12.88 23.74
CA ASP A 550 19.01 13.50 23.48
C ASP A 550 19.35 14.59 24.53
N GLU A 551 18.34 15.22 25.15
CA GLU A 551 18.48 16.22 26.21
C GLU A 551 18.45 15.64 27.64
N GLY A 552 18.44 14.32 27.79
CA GLY A 552 18.39 13.65 29.10
C GLY A 552 17.02 13.72 29.80
N LYS A 553 15.96 14.20 29.12
CA LYS A 553 14.58 14.32 29.65
C LYS A 553 13.65 13.18 29.19
N GLY A 554 14.16 12.23 28.40
CA GLY A 554 13.35 11.22 27.70
C GLY A 554 12.49 10.34 28.62
N GLN A 555 12.98 9.95 29.80
CA GLN A 555 12.33 8.95 30.65
C GLN A 555 11.12 9.48 31.45
N ARG A 556 10.95 10.81 31.54
CA ARG A 556 9.79 11.49 32.15
C ARG A 556 9.00 12.32 31.14
N SER A 557 9.21 12.07 29.85
CA SER A 557 8.56 12.82 28.79
C SER A 557 7.06 12.54 28.78
N ILE A 558 6.28 13.62 28.73
CA ILE A 558 4.82 13.62 28.56
C ILE A 558 4.42 12.75 27.36
N ILE A 559 5.27 12.67 26.33
CA ILE A 559 5.00 11.93 25.09
C ILE A 559 4.88 10.42 25.32
N LEU A 560 5.70 9.84 26.20
CA LEU A 560 5.61 8.41 26.52
C LEU A 560 4.29 8.11 27.24
N GLN A 561 3.87 8.99 28.14
CA GLN A 561 2.58 8.88 28.84
C GLN A 561 1.42 9.04 27.87
N SER A 562 1.51 9.95 26.90
CA SER A 562 0.46 10.15 25.89
C SER A 562 0.36 8.96 24.93
N THR A 563 1.49 8.34 24.59
CA THR A 563 1.50 7.08 23.82
C THR A 563 0.82 5.96 24.62
N PHE A 564 1.09 5.88 25.94
CA PHE A 564 0.41 4.93 26.82
C PHE A 564 -1.10 5.21 26.93
N ALA A 565 -1.52 6.48 26.97
CA ALA A 565 -2.94 6.85 26.97
C ALA A 565 -3.67 6.38 25.70
N ILE A 566 -3.02 6.43 24.52
CA ILE A 566 -3.57 5.88 23.28
C ILE A 566 -3.80 4.36 23.41
N VAL A 567 -2.85 3.63 24.00
CA VAL A 567 -3.01 2.18 24.24
C VAL A 567 -4.17 1.90 25.18
N VAL A 568 -4.31 2.67 26.27
CA VAL A 568 -5.44 2.55 27.20
C VAL A 568 -6.76 2.81 26.48
N MET A 569 -6.82 3.86 25.67
CA MET A 569 -8.00 4.22 24.88
C MET A 569 -8.41 3.08 23.93
N LEU A 570 -7.45 2.47 23.22
CA LEU A 570 -7.69 1.33 22.33
C LEU A 570 -8.18 0.10 23.09
N LEU A 571 -7.56 -0.22 24.24
CA LEU A 571 -7.99 -1.36 25.06
C LEU A 571 -9.42 -1.19 25.56
N ILE A 572 -9.80 0.01 26.00
CA ILE A 572 -11.17 0.27 26.45
C ILE A 572 -12.14 0.18 25.27
N GLY A 573 -11.81 0.77 24.11
CA GLY A 573 -12.68 0.75 22.92
C GLY A 573 -12.91 -0.64 22.33
N VAL A 574 -11.99 -1.60 22.53
CA VAL A 574 -12.18 -3.00 22.09
C VAL A 574 -13.06 -3.78 23.06
N ASN A 575 -13.04 -3.47 24.35
CA ASN A 575 -13.74 -4.26 25.37
C ASN A 575 -15.12 -3.69 25.76
N PHE A 576 -15.33 -2.39 25.62
CA PHE A 576 -16.55 -1.71 26.04
C PHE A 576 -17.28 -1.09 24.85
N ASP A 577 -18.61 -1.17 24.84
CA ASP A 577 -19.44 -0.44 23.87
C ASP A 577 -19.52 1.04 24.28
N LEU A 578 -18.87 1.90 23.50
CA LEU A 578 -18.79 3.34 23.73
C LEU A 578 -19.86 4.14 22.97
N ARG A 579 -20.85 3.46 22.37
CA ARG A 579 -21.93 4.14 21.64
C ARG A 579 -22.86 4.88 22.62
N THR A 580 -23.01 6.19 22.43
CA THR A 580 -23.80 7.07 23.31
C THR A 580 -25.30 7.07 23.01
N SER A 581 -25.75 6.34 21.99
CA SER A 581 -27.13 6.36 21.48
C SER A 581 -27.98 5.19 21.99
N VAL A 582 -27.47 4.37 22.91
CA VAL A 582 -28.20 3.23 23.49
C VAL A 582 -28.82 3.68 24.81
N GLU A 583 -30.13 3.51 24.99
CA GLU A 583 -30.88 4.04 26.14
C GLU A 583 -30.55 3.35 27.48
N ASP A 584 -29.90 2.19 27.46
CA ASP A 584 -29.61 1.36 28.65
C ASP A 584 -28.09 1.12 28.81
N THR A 585 -27.29 2.18 28.91
CA THR A 585 -25.87 2.06 29.21
C THR A 585 -25.65 1.79 30.69
N GLY A 586 -25.25 0.57 31.05
CA GLY A 586 -24.81 0.22 32.40
C GLY A 586 -23.67 1.13 32.90
N PHE A 587 -23.53 1.28 34.22
CA PHE A 587 -22.51 2.13 34.88
C PHE A 587 -21.07 1.87 34.38
N GLU A 588 -20.78 0.63 34.01
CA GLU A 588 -19.50 0.18 33.46
C GLU A 588 -19.12 0.92 32.16
N ASN A 589 -20.07 1.04 31.22
CA ASN A 589 -19.84 1.72 29.94
C ASN A 589 -19.67 3.23 30.14
N TRP A 590 -20.37 3.82 31.11
CA TRP A 590 -20.20 5.24 31.43
C TRP A 590 -18.81 5.53 32.03
N ALA A 591 -18.34 4.68 32.94
CA ALA A 591 -16.98 4.79 33.49
C ALA A 591 -15.91 4.59 32.41
N ALA A 592 -16.07 3.59 31.54
CA ALA A 592 -15.22 3.34 30.39
C ALA A 592 -15.15 4.56 29.45
N MET A 593 -16.30 5.19 29.18
CA MET A 593 -16.39 6.39 28.36
C MET A 593 -15.65 7.59 29.00
N LEU A 594 -15.79 7.81 30.31
CA LEU A 594 -15.08 8.89 31.00
C LEU A 594 -13.55 8.69 30.95
N VAL A 595 -13.07 7.47 31.21
CA VAL A 595 -11.63 7.16 31.11
C VAL A 595 -11.14 7.33 29.68
N THR A 596 -11.93 6.91 28.69
CA THR A 596 -11.61 7.07 27.26
C THR A 596 -11.49 8.55 26.88
N PHE A 597 -12.44 9.40 27.29
CA PHE A 597 -12.36 10.85 27.05
C PHE A 597 -11.12 11.46 27.74
N GLY A 598 -10.84 11.08 28.98
CA GLY A 598 -9.64 11.54 29.70
C GLY A 598 -8.35 11.15 28.97
N ALA A 599 -8.25 9.90 28.52
CA ALA A 599 -7.13 9.39 27.75
C ALA A 599 -6.99 10.11 26.39
N TYR A 600 -8.11 10.36 25.69
CA TYR A 600 -8.15 11.09 24.43
C TYR A 600 -7.63 12.52 24.57
N TYR A 601 -8.13 13.30 25.54
CA TYR A 601 -7.66 14.67 25.78
C TYR A 601 -6.19 14.70 26.19
N PHE A 602 -5.72 13.73 26.98
CA PHE A 602 -4.32 13.62 27.36
C PHE A 602 -3.41 13.25 26.18
N ALA A 603 -3.86 12.38 25.29
CA ALA A 603 -3.17 12.04 24.04
C ALA A 603 -3.06 13.26 23.13
N MET A 604 -4.15 14.02 22.97
CA MET A 604 -4.19 15.26 22.19
C MET A 604 -3.22 16.31 22.75
N PHE A 605 -3.22 16.50 24.08
CA PHE A 605 -2.27 17.38 24.76
C PHE A 605 -0.82 16.94 24.50
N GLY A 606 -0.54 15.64 24.54
CA GLY A 606 0.78 15.08 24.22
C GLY A 606 1.24 15.37 22.80
N LEU A 607 0.33 15.27 21.83
CA LEU A 607 0.62 15.58 20.43
C LEU A 607 0.92 17.08 20.25
N LEU A 608 0.12 17.96 20.86
CA LEU A 608 0.38 19.41 20.83
C LEU A 608 1.70 19.75 21.52
N TYR A 609 2.02 19.09 22.65
CA TYR A 609 3.31 19.22 23.32
C TYR A 609 4.46 18.74 22.42
N ALA A 610 4.31 17.63 21.70
CA ALA A 610 5.30 17.16 20.74
C ALA A 610 5.54 18.17 19.61
N CYS A 611 4.47 18.76 19.07
CA CYS A 611 4.56 19.85 18.09
C CYS A 611 5.31 21.07 18.68
N TRP A 612 5.00 21.48 19.91
CA TRP A 612 5.69 22.57 20.61
C TRP A 612 7.19 22.27 20.82
N VAL A 613 7.54 21.05 21.21
CA VAL A 613 8.92 20.61 21.38
C VAL A 613 9.68 20.68 20.04
N LEU A 614 9.10 20.15 18.96
CA LEU A 614 9.77 20.21 17.64
C LEU A 614 9.85 21.63 17.09
N TRP A 615 8.85 22.47 17.37
CA TRP A 615 8.84 23.87 16.95
C TRP A 615 9.91 24.68 17.69
N SER A 616 9.99 24.54 19.02
CA SER A 616 11.00 25.23 19.84
C SER A 616 12.43 24.84 19.46
N HIS A 617 12.64 23.62 18.98
CA HIS A 617 13.93 23.15 18.45
C HIS A 617 14.15 23.39 16.96
N ARG A 618 13.26 24.12 16.27
CA ARG A 618 13.33 24.42 14.82
C ARG A 618 13.37 23.18 13.91
N ILE A 619 12.85 22.04 14.40
CA ILE A 619 12.74 20.79 13.62
C ILE A 619 11.42 20.75 12.86
N LEU A 620 10.33 21.28 13.45
CA LEU A 620 9.00 21.25 12.84
C LEU A 620 8.91 22.06 11.54
N ALA A 621 9.53 23.25 11.50
CA ALA A 621 9.44 24.13 10.33
C ALA A 621 10.06 23.51 9.06
N PRO A 622 11.26 22.88 9.10
CA PRO A 622 11.77 22.08 7.99
C PRO A 622 10.84 20.93 7.59
N ILE A 623 10.28 20.18 8.57
CA ILE A 623 9.37 19.07 8.28
C ILE A 623 8.16 19.57 7.50
N VAL A 624 7.48 20.62 7.97
CA VAL A 624 6.30 21.18 7.30
C VAL A 624 6.65 21.74 5.93
N ARG A 625 7.79 22.44 5.79
CA ARG A 625 8.20 23.03 4.51
C ARG A 625 8.52 21.98 3.44
N GLU A 626 9.29 20.96 3.79
CA GLU A 626 9.59 19.87 2.84
C GLU A 626 8.33 19.07 2.51
N SER A 627 7.47 18.82 3.49
CA SER A 627 6.20 18.12 3.26
C SER A 627 5.28 18.92 2.34
N ALA A 628 5.17 20.24 2.56
CA ALA A 628 4.42 21.13 1.69
C ALA A 628 5.01 21.15 0.27
N LYS A 629 6.34 21.19 0.13
CA LYS A 629 7.00 21.18 -1.19
C LYS A 629 6.72 19.90 -1.97
N VAL A 630 6.87 18.73 -1.35
CA VAL A 630 6.58 17.43 -1.99
C VAL A 630 5.10 17.32 -2.32
N THR A 631 4.22 17.68 -1.40
CA THR A 631 2.77 17.65 -1.62
C THR A 631 2.37 18.60 -2.76
N SER A 632 2.83 19.86 -2.75
CA SER A 632 2.55 20.82 -3.82
C SER A 632 3.07 20.35 -5.19
N MET A 633 4.21 19.65 -5.23
CA MET A 633 4.71 19.03 -6.47
C MET A 633 3.72 17.98 -7.00
N VAL A 634 3.25 17.05 -6.15
CA VAL A 634 2.27 16.02 -6.54
C VAL A 634 0.96 16.67 -7.04
N PHE A 635 0.44 17.67 -6.33
CA PHE A 635 -0.77 18.38 -6.74
C PHE A 635 -0.59 19.15 -8.05
N ALA A 636 0.55 19.81 -8.25
CA ALA A 636 0.82 20.52 -9.50
C ALA A 636 0.94 19.55 -10.69
N ILE A 637 1.56 18.37 -10.48
CA ILE A 637 1.61 17.30 -11.49
C ILE A 637 0.20 16.80 -11.82
N LEU A 638 -0.65 16.57 -10.80
CA LEU A 638 -2.05 16.19 -11.01
C LEU A 638 -2.76 17.24 -11.89
N ILE A 639 -2.68 18.53 -11.56
CA ILE A 639 -3.32 19.60 -12.33
C ILE A 639 -2.80 19.63 -13.77
N GLY A 640 -1.47 19.62 -13.95
CA GLY A 640 -0.84 19.68 -15.28
C GLY A 640 -1.17 18.46 -16.13
N SER A 641 -1.20 17.26 -15.54
CA SER A 641 -1.58 16.03 -16.22
C SER A 641 -3.04 16.03 -16.68
N GLN A 642 -3.98 16.61 -15.89
CA GLN A 642 -5.37 16.71 -16.33
C GLN A 642 -5.51 17.62 -17.54
N MET A 643 -4.77 18.74 -17.60
CA MET A 643 -4.78 19.62 -18.78
C MET A 643 -4.27 18.88 -20.03
N LEU A 644 -3.14 18.17 -19.91
CA LEU A 644 -2.59 17.38 -21.01
C LEU A 644 -3.54 16.25 -21.45
N ASN A 645 -4.10 15.51 -20.49
CA ASN A 645 -5.02 14.41 -20.78
C ASN A 645 -6.28 14.89 -21.52
N LEU A 646 -6.80 16.07 -21.17
CA LEU A 646 -7.96 16.65 -21.85
C LEU A 646 -7.66 17.10 -23.28
N VAL A 647 -6.43 17.54 -23.55
CA VAL A 647 -5.98 17.82 -24.91
C VAL A 647 -5.90 16.54 -25.73
N LEU A 648 -5.41 15.44 -25.16
CA LEU A 648 -5.44 14.12 -25.83
C LEU A 648 -6.87 13.67 -26.15
N ILE A 649 -7.82 13.92 -25.24
CA ILE A 649 -9.24 13.61 -25.46
C ILE A 649 -9.84 14.49 -26.56
N SER A 650 -9.47 15.77 -26.64
CA SER A 650 -10.14 16.73 -27.54
C SER A 650 -9.96 16.41 -29.02
N PHE A 651 -8.81 15.84 -29.41
CA PHE A 651 -8.55 15.40 -30.78
C PHE A 651 -8.77 13.89 -31.00
N GLY A 652 -9.22 13.15 -29.99
CA GLY A 652 -9.52 11.71 -30.09
C GLY A 652 -8.31 10.77 -29.93
N GLY A 653 -7.21 11.25 -29.33
CA GLY A 653 -6.01 10.44 -29.11
C GLY A 653 -6.22 9.29 -28.12
N GLU A 654 -7.02 9.49 -27.07
CA GLU A 654 -7.34 8.42 -26.09
C GLU A 654 -8.09 7.26 -26.77
N ASP A 655 -9.17 7.59 -27.51
CA ASP A 655 -10.00 6.61 -28.21
C ASP A 655 -9.16 5.81 -29.22
N TYR A 656 -8.32 6.50 -30.01
CA TYR A 656 -7.40 5.86 -30.95
C TYR A 656 -6.48 4.83 -30.27
N ILE A 657 -5.85 5.19 -29.14
CA ILE A 657 -4.97 4.28 -28.40
C ILE A 657 -5.76 3.11 -27.82
N GLN A 658 -6.95 3.36 -27.27
CA GLN A 658 -7.80 2.30 -26.72
C GLN A 658 -8.28 1.33 -27.80
N THR A 659 -8.72 1.83 -28.95
CA THR A 659 -9.13 0.99 -30.08
C THR A 659 -7.96 0.18 -30.63
N PHE A 660 -6.76 0.76 -30.71
CA PHE A 660 -5.54 0.03 -31.07
C PHE A 660 -5.24 -1.09 -30.06
N LEU A 661 -5.33 -0.83 -28.76
CA LEU A 661 -5.09 -1.86 -27.74
C LEU A 661 -6.19 -2.94 -27.73
N ARG A 662 -7.45 -2.57 -27.94
CA ARG A 662 -8.58 -3.51 -28.09
C ARG A 662 -8.51 -4.32 -29.38
N SER A 663 -7.62 -3.98 -30.31
CA SER A 663 -7.48 -4.73 -31.57
C SER A 663 -6.79 -6.08 -31.40
N PHE A 664 -6.06 -6.26 -30.30
CA PHE A 664 -5.45 -7.53 -29.96
C PHE A 664 -6.48 -8.42 -29.25
N GLU A 665 -6.70 -9.62 -29.77
CA GLU A 665 -7.64 -10.59 -29.19
C GLU A 665 -7.17 -11.11 -27.81
N GLU A 666 -5.86 -11.21 -27.60
CA GLU A 666 -5.26 -11.78 -26.40
C GLU A 666 -4.97 -10.70 -25.33
N GLU A 667 -5.70 -10.74 -24.21
CA GLU A 667 -5.54 -9.79 -23.07
C GLU A 667 -4.09 -9.73 -22.55
N TRP A 668 -3.37 -10.86 -22.55
CA TRP A 668 -1.98 -10.95 -22.12
C TRP A 668 -1.02 -10.18 -23.03
N VAL A 669 -1.30 -10.14 -24.34
CA VAL A 669 -0.49 -9.39 -25.31
C VAL A 669 -0.70 -7.89 -25.10
N VAL A 670 -1.95 -7.46 -24.91
CA VAL A 670 -2.28 -6.07 -24.56
C VAL A 670 -1.55 -5.64 -23.30
N PHE A 671 -1.62 -6.46 -22.25
CA PHE A 671 -0.96 -6.18 -20.99
C PHE A 671 0.57 -6.07 -21.15
N LEU A 672 1.20 -6.97 -21.92
CA LEU A 672 2.64 -6.88 -22.21
C LEU A 672 3.00 -5.60 -22.98
N ILE A 673 2.21 -5.23 -23.99
CA ILE A 673 2.42 -3.99 -24.76
C ILE A 673 2.37 -2.78 -23.83
N VAL A 674 1.35 -2.70 -22.97
CA VAL A 674 1.24 -1.60 -22.00
C VAL A 674 2.44 -1.58 -21.05
N MET A 675 2.86 -2.73 -20.55
CA MET A 675 4.03 -2.83 -19.66
C MET A 675 5.30 -2.33 -20.35
N VAL A 676 5.53 -2.68 -21.61
CA VAL A 676 6.67 -2.17 -22.39
C VAL A 676 6.57 -0.66 -22.62
N ILE A 677 5.39 -0.15 -22.97
CA ILE A 677 5.16 1.29 -23.16
C ILE A 677 5.44 2.05 -21.85
N MET A 678 4.87 1.60 -20.73
CA MET A 678 5.09 2.21 -19.41
C MET A 678 6.57 2.16 -19.00
N PHE A 679 7.26 1.06 -19.31
CA PHE A 679 8.69 0.92 -19.05
C PHE A 679 9.53 1.92 -19.87
N VAL A 680 9.24 2.07 -21.16
CA VAL A 680 9.97 3.03 -22.02
C VAL A 680 9.66 4.47 -21.62
N LEU A 681 8.39 4.77 -21.33
CA LEU A 681 7.99 6.12 -20.91
C LEU A 681 8.66 6.54 -19.60
N GLY A 682 8.86 5.61 -18.67
CA GLY A 682 9.52 5.93 -17.41
C GLY A 682 11.03 6.16 -17.49
N PHE A 683 11.62 6.11 -18.69
CA PHE A 683 12.93 6.70 -18.91
C PHE A 683 12.84 8.23 -18.90
N VAL A 684 11.74 8.80 -19.39
CA VAL A 684 11.60 10.27 -19.51
C VAL A 684 10.74 10.83 -18.40
N LEU A 685 9.72 10.08 -17.98
CA LEU A 685 8.67 10.52 -17.06
C LEU A 685 8.83 9.90 -15.67
N ASP A 686 8.51 10.67 -14.64
CA ASP A 686 8.40 10.16 -13.27
C ASP A 686 7.17 9.23 -13.16
N PHE A 687 7.17 8.29 -12.20
CA PHE A 687 6.08 7.35 -11.99
C PHE A 687 4.74 8.06 -11.75
N LEU A 688 4.74 9.23 -11.07
CA LEU A 688 3.55 10.03 -10.86
C LEU A 688 2.92 10.47 -12.19
N GLU A 689 3.76 10.89 -13.15
CA GLU A 689 3.32 11.39 -14.45
C GLU A 689 2.75 10.25 -15.28
N ILE A 690 3.41 9.09 -15.28
CA ILE A 690 2.93 7.89 -15.97
C ILE A 690 1.60 7.43 -15.38
N ILE A 691 1.47 7.42 -14.05
CA ILE A 691 0.23 7.04 -13.36
C ILE A 691 -0.93 7.97 -13.77
N TYR A 692 -0.70 9.28 -13.87
CA TYR A 692 -1.77 10.22 -14.22
C TYR A 692 -2.04 10.40 -15.71
N ILE A 693 -1.09 10.04 -16.59
CA ILE A 693 -1.23 10.14 -18.04
C ILE A 693 -1.62 8.79 -18.64
N VAL A 694 -0.81 7.76 -18.40
CA VAL A 694 -0.94 6.48 -19.11
C VAL A 694 -2.07 5.64 -18.52
N VAL A 695 -2.16 5.51 -17.19
CA VAL A 695 -3.16 4.62 -16.55
C VAL A 695 -4.60 5.01 -16.90
N PRO A 696 -5.01 6.29 -16.96
CA PRO A 696 -6.35 6.64 -17.44
C PRO A 696 -6.61 6.25 -18.90
N ILE A 697 -5.59 6.30 -19.76
CA ILE A 697 -5.71 5.97 -21.19
C ILE A 697 -5.81 4.46 -21.39
N VAL A 698 -4.92 3.68 -20.77
CA VAL A 698 -4.84 2.22 -20.96
C VAL A 698 -5.71 1.43 -19.99
N GLY A 699 -6.03 2.02 -18.85
CA GLY A 699 -6.71 1.38 -17.74
C GLY A 699 -8.09 0.82 -18.09
N PRO A 700 -8.95 1.53 -18.85
CA PRO A 700 -10.24 0.98 -19.29
C PRO A 700 -10.09 -0.32 -20.10
N VAL A 701 -8.99 -0.47 -20.85
CA VAL A 701 -8.71 -1.68 -21.63
C VAL A 701 -8.20 -2.80 -20.74
N ILE A 702 -7.31 -2.51 -19.80
CA ILE A 702 -6.71 -3.54 -18.93
C ILE A 702 -7.66 -3.99 -17.83
N TYR A 703 -8.23 -3.05 -17.08
CA TYR A 703 -9.12 -3.33 -15.94
C TYR A 703 -10.54 -3.71 -16.37
N GLY A 704 -10.90 -3.49 -17.65
CA GLY A 704 -12.13 -4.03 -18.25
C GLY A 704 -12.03 -5.51 -18.64
N GLY A 705 -10.81 -6.05 -18.72
CA GLY A 705 -10.54 -7.46 -19.04
C GLY A 705 -10.86 -8.42 -17.90
N THR A 706 -10.33 -9.64 -17.98
CA THR A 706 -10.49 -10.72 -16.99
C THR A 706 -9.35 -10.82 -15.97
N LEU A 707 -8.26 -10.09 -16.19
CA LEU A 707 -7.09 -10.11 -15.32
C LEU A 707 -7.40 -9.58 -13.91
N ASP A 708 -6.82 -10.21 -12.88
CA ASP A 708 -6.98 -9.78 -11.50
C ASP A 708 -6.45 -8.34 -11.31
N PRO A 709 -7.29 -7.38 -10.86
CA PRO A 709 -6.93 -5.97 -10.83
C PRO A 709 -5.83 -5.66 -9.80
N ALA A 710 -5.73 -6.45 -8.72
CA ALA A 710 -4.66 -6.28 -7.74
C ALA A 710 -3.33 -6.72 -8.33
N TRP A 711 -3.28 -7.88 -8.97
CA TRP A 711 -2.10 -8.39 -9.66
C TRP A 711 -1.61 -7.43 -10.75
N VAL A 712 -2.51 -6.97 -11.64
CA VAL A 712 -2.20 -5.98 -12.69
C VAL A 712 -1.54 -4.74 -12.10
N THR A 713 -2.12 -4.21 -11.01
CA THR A 713 -1.64 -2.98 -10.38
C THR A 713 -0.26 -3.15 -9.73
N ILE A 714 0.00 -4.31 -9.11
CA ILE A 714 1.33 -4.62 -8.55
C ILE A 714 2.36 -4.81 -9.65
N MET A 715 2.01 -5.46 -10.76
CA MET A 715 2.90 -5.61 -11.92
C MET A 715 3.26 -4.25 -12.51
N ILE A 716 2.29 -3.35 -12.69
CA ILE A 716 2.53 -1.96 -13.08
C ILE A 716 3.48 -1.27 -12.10
N THR A 717 3.27 -1.44 -10.78
CA THR A 717 4.12 -0.83 -9.74
C THR A 717 5.58 -1.29 -9.85
N VAL A 718 5.82 -2.60 -9.96
CA VAL A 718 7.17 -3.17 -10.09
C VAL A 718 7.83 -2.77 -11.41
N ASN A 719 7.05 -2.65 -12.48
CA ASN A 719 7.54 -2.18 -13.78
C ASN A 719 7.98 -0.71 -13.74
N LEU A 720 7.19 0.16 -13.10
CA LEU A 720 7.55 1.57 -12.88
C LEU A 720 8.83 1.68 -12.05
N GLN A 721 9.00 0.81 -11.05
CA GLN A 721 10.23 0.70 -10.26
C GLN A 721 11.44 0.31 -11.11
N THR A 722 11.26 -0.64 -12.04
CA THR A 722 12.33 -1.11 -12.94
C THR A 722 12.76 -0.01 -13.89
N SER A 723 11.79 0.69 -14.47
CA SER A 723 12.04 1.85 -15.32
C SER A 723 12.85 2.92 -14.58
N PHE A 724 12.50 3.19 -13.32
CA PHE A 724 13.14 4.21 -12.50
C PHE A 724 14.63 3.95 -12.20
N LEU A 725 15.08 2.70 -12.34
CA LEU A 725 16.48 2.27 -12.18
C LEU A 725 17.24 2.17 -13.51
N THR A 726 16.57 2.18 -14.65
CA THR A 726 17.18 1.76 -15.92
C THR A 726 17.91 2.91 -16.63
N PRO A 727 19.22 2.77 -16.97
CA PRO A 727 19.93 3.75 -17.81
C PRO A 727 19.31 3.87 -19.21
N PRO A 728 19.45 5.02 -19.90
CA PRO A 728 20.33 6.15 -19.58
C PRO A 728 19.72 7.18 -18.63
N PHE A 729 18.42 7.10 -18.33
CA PHE A 729 17.71 8.18 -17.65
C PHE A 729 17.22 7.89 -16.22
N GLY A 730 17.35 6.65 -15.73
CA GLY A 730 16.83 6.24 -14.42
C GLY A 730 17.03 7.27 -13.31
N PHE A 731 15.94 7.91 -12.88
CA PHE A 731 15.96 9.06 -11.96
C PHE A 731 16.69 8.78 -10.65
N ALA A 732 16.57 7.57 -10.11
CA ALA A 732 17.30 7.16 -8.91
C ALA A 732 18.82 7.27 -9.09
N LEU A 733 19.33 6.99 -10.29
CA LEU A 733 20.77 7.09 -10.60
C LEU A 733 21.23 8.55 -10.57
N PHE A 734 20.41 9.48 -11.08
CA PHE A 734 20.72 10.91 -11.06
C PHE A 734 20.60 11.51 -9.67
N TYR A 735 19.63 11.07 -8.87
CA TYR A 735 19.51 11.47 -7.47
C TYR A 735 20.74 11.06 -6.66
N LEU A 736 21.22 9.83 -6.85
CA LEU A 736 22.47 9.40 -6.23
C LEU A 736 23.66 10.19 -6.78
N ARG A 737 23.73 10.39 -8.10
CA ARG A 737 24.82 11.17 -8.72
C ARG A 737 24.91 12.58 -8.17
N GLY A 738 23.79 13.22 -7.86
CA GLY A 738 23.72 14.57 -7.28
C GLY A 738 24.37 14.69 -5.91
N VAL A 739 24.52 13.58 -5.17
CA VAL A 739 25.16 13.55 -3.84
C VAL A 739 26.42 12.70 -3.77
N ALA A 740 26.74 11.96 -4.82
CA ALA A 740 27.91 11.11 -4.89
C ALA A 740 29.20 11.96 -4.92
N PRO A 741 30.25 11.55 -4.20
CA PRO A 741 31.52 12.27 -4.17
C PRO A 741 32.23 12.13 -5.54
N PRO A 742 33.16 13.04 -5.90
CA PRO A 742 33.70 13.15 -7.24
C PRO A 742 34.46 11.90 -7.74
N GLU A 743 34.90 11.02 -6.84
CA GLU A 743 35.56 9.75 -7.17
C GLU A 743 34.59 8.73 -7.80
N VAL A 744 33.28 8.89 -7.58
CA VAL A 744 32.24 8.00 -8.12
C VAL A 744 31.73 8.55 -9.46
N THR A 745 32.12 7.88 -10.55
CA THR A 745 31.69 8.26 -11.91
C THR A 745 30.28 7.76 -12.22
N THR A 746 29.60 8.41 -13.17
CA THR A 746 28.31 7.93 -13.70
C THR A 746 28.41 6.49 -14.25
N GLY A 747 29.56 6.14 -14.84
CA GLY A 747 29.84 4.78 -15.30
C GLY A 747 29.85 3.75 -14.17
N HIS A 748 30.34 4.10 -12.98
CA HIS A 748 30.27 3.21 -11.81
C HIS A 748 28.82 3.00 -11.36
N ILE A 749 28.01 4.05 -11.35
CA ILE A 749 26.58 3.98 -10.98
C ILE A 749 25.81 3.08 -11.98
N TYR A 750 26.02 3.28 -13.28
CA TYR A 750 25.35 2.49 -14.32
C TYR A 750 25.75 1.02 -14.27
N ARG A 751 27.04 0.71 -14.12
CA ARG A 751 27.47 -0.70 -13.96
C ARG A 751 26.99 -1.30 -12.65
N GLY A 752 26.90 -0.50 -11.58
CA GLY A 752 26.42 -0.90 -10.28
C GLY A 752 24.96 -1.34 -10.27
N VAL A 753 24.10 -0.66 -11.03
CA VAL A 753 22.64 -0.95 -11.04
C VAL A 753 22.25 -2.12 -11.95
N VAL A 754 23.02 -2.43 -13.00
CA VAL A 754 22.69 -3.50 -13.97
C VAL A 754 22.30 -4.83 -13.31
N PRO A 755 23.04 -5.36 -12.31
CA PRO A 755 22.64 -6.60 -11.62
C PRO A 755 21.28 -6.48 -10.92
N PHE A 756 20.96 -5.32 -10.35
CA PHE A 756 19.68 -5.09 -9.69
C PHE A 756 18.52 -4.97 -10.68
N ILE A 757 18.76 -4.40 -11.88
CA ILE A 757 17.77 -4.40 -12.98
C ILE A 757 17.49 -5.84 -13.41
N ILE A 758 18.53 -6.67 -13.58
CA ILE A 758 18.37 -8.09 -13.92
C ILE A 758 17.53 -8.80 -12.84
N ILE A 759 17.81 -8.54 -11.56
CA ILE A 759 17.02 -9.08 -10.45
C ILE A 759 15.56 -8.61 -10.50
N GLN A 760 15.31 -7.35 -10.86
CA GLN A 760 13.94 -6.84 -11.01
C GLN A 760 13.21 -7.48 -12.18
N VAL A 761 13.86 -7.66 -13.34
CA VAL A 761 13.27 -8.34 -14.49
C VAL A 761 12.99 -9.81 -14.15
N ILE A 762 13.89 -10.49 -13.42
CA ILE A 762 13.64 -11.84 -12.91
C ILE A 762 12.46 -11.83 -11.92
N GLY A 763 12.42 -10.87 -11.00
CA GLY A 763 11.32 -10.70 -10.05
C GLY A 763 9.98 -10.50 -10.75
N LEU A 764 9.92 -9.60 -11.73
CA LEU A 764 8.75 -9.34 -12.56
C LEU A 764 8.31 -10.60 -13.33
N SER A 765 9.28 -11.34 -13.88
CA SER A 765 9.04 -12.60 -14.59
C SER A 765 8.49 -13.67 -13.65
N LEU A 766 8.99 -13.76 -12.41
CA LEU A 766 8.47 -14.67 -11.39
C LEU A 766 7.06 -14.28 -10.94
N LEU A 767 6.77 -12.99 -10.76
CA LEU A 767 5.42 -12.50 -10.46
C LEU A 767 4.44 -12.72 -11.62
N TRP A 768 4.94 -12.73 -12.86
CA TRP A 768 4.19 -13.10 -14.04
C TRP A 768 3.86 -14.60 -14.07
N MET A 769 4.86 -15.45 -13.83
CA MET A 769 4.69 -16.92 -13.83
C MET A 769 3.88 -17.43 -12.63
N PHE A 770 3.97 -16.74 -11.49
CA PHE A 770 3.30 -17.13 -10.25
C PHE A 770 2.45 -15.97 -9.69
N PRO A 771 1.28 -15.68 -10.28
CA PRO A 771 0.37 -14.64 -9.79
C PRO A 771 -0.06 -14.82 -8.34
N SER A 772 -0.03 -16.08 -7.85
CA SER A 772 -0.33 -16.45 -6.46
C SER A 772 0.54 -15.71 -5.43
N ILE A 773 1.76 -15.29 -5.78
CA ILE A 773 2.62 -14.52 -4.88
C ILE A 773 1.97 -13.19 -4.49
N VAL A 774 1.21 -12.60 -5.41
CA VAL A 774 0.50 -11.32 -5.22
C VAL A 774 -0.88 -11.54 -4.60
N THR A 775 -1.60 -12.59 -5.02
CA THR A 775 -3.01 -12.79 -4.63
C THR A 775 -3.21 -13.57 -3.33
N ILE A 776 -2.18 -14.25 -2.80
CA ILE A 776 -2.31 -15.10 -1.60
C ILE A 776 -2.69 -14.32 -0.34
N LEU A 777 -2.05 -13.17 -0.08
CA LEU A 777 -2.31 -12.41 1.14
C LEU A 777 -3.68 -11.72 1.12
N PRO A 778 -4.13 -11.11 0.00
CA PRO A 778 -5.51 -10.69 -0.17
C PRO A 778 -6.53 -11.80 0.03
N ALA A 779 -6.28 -13.01 -0.52
CA ALA A 779 -7.20 -14.14 -0.41
C ALA A 779 -7.31 -14.71 1.01
N LEU A 780 -6.21 -14.70 1.79
CA LEU A 780 -6.21 -15.16 3.18
C LEU A 780 -6.84 -14.16 4.15
N LEU A 781 -6.84 -12.87 3.80
CA LEU A 781 -7.39 -11.79 4.62
C LEU A 781 -8.44 -11.01 3.80
N PRO A 782 -9.59 -11.63 3.43
CA PRO A 782 -10.64 -10.93 2.68
C PRO A 782 -11.15 -9.72 3.47
N GLN A 783 -11.55 -8.66 2.76
CA GLN A 783 -12.25 -7.53 3.37
C GLN A 783 -13.67 -7.98 3.69
N ASN A 784 -14.02 -8.02 4.98
CA ASN A 784 -15.39 -8.24 5.44
C ASN A 784 -16.21 -6.97 5.28
#